data_AF-A0A850CEL8-F1
#
_entry.id   AF-A0A850CEL8-F1
#
_cell.length_a   1.000
_cell.length_b   1.000
_cell.length_c   1.000
_cell.angle_alpha   90.00
_cell.angle_beta   90.00
_cell.angle_gamma   90.00
#
_symmetry.space_group_name_H-M   'P 1'
#
loop_
_entity.id
_entity.type
_entity.pdbx_description
1 polymer ?
#
loop_
_entity_poly.entity_id
_entity_poly.type
_entity_poly.pdbx_seq_one_letter_code
_entity_poly.pdbx_strand_id
1 'polypeptide(L)'
;CRWEQALDAARTDTVKLLRRARGETPKSAEEWVGLLTELRAASGHLVTLREVRYIDLAGIDALSADTAESLAATGRRAVAFLERDDAFTAYHEQIAELERKAEAIETVAEANPVLDDLDARQKGLETLTEVVANLDIGDAVVRTAILGRVSEVLAAVNRARAALAARRRELAVGEGKAEFAAEFALLGQSVTAAISAADTPAACDEQLGRLLLTIENLETRFADFDEFLTRLADKRTDVYEAFSSRKQHLLDEAARRAEQLAASADRILEAVARRTAALSSLDEVNTYFATDPMVERLRKVIAELRGLDDTVRAEEIEGRISAARAEAGRALTDRIDLFDGDAVKFGEHRIPVNTQPLDLTLVPQGDALAFSLTGTDYRHVVDDPGFADTKPYWQQFLPSENADVYRSEHLAAALLAEHGAAALLNEPDLPKFVAAAAAERYDEGYERGVHDADAAAILAEVLRLHGAAGLLRYPAAERALARLFWHAPKDEAPQAVGDDGAARFRDTEARQAAWTAQARSLARARDAFGRADVMDGLVGELEAALTGFLTSAGLAARPRSPFDPDPHLAAEYLAEQLASGTAFAASGRARALLAAFENHIGPTAWAALATDLAALGDLGLTWDLAWNWLDAFTAQADSDRFDPADLPEALALLVAPGDAAALDAELTAQVPGLLGTHARIENRVLPIRLDEFLARTGRFRRTVLPGYRAYQRRRADLIESHRSGLRIEEFKPKTMAGFVRNQLIDDVYLPLIGANLAKQIGAGSGEGRRTDQSGMLMLISPPGYGKTTLMEYVADRLGMLLVKVNGPALGHETTSVDPADAPNATARAEVQKINFALECGSNVLLYLDDIQHTNPELLQKFISLCDAQRKMEGVWNGRTRTYDLRGKRFAVCMAGNPYTEAGQRFRIPDMLANRADVWNLGDVLSGRDQVFAQSYIENALTSNKVTAPLAGRGRADVQVLIRLAQGDPTAAPDALAHP
;
A
#
# COMPACT_ATOMS: atom_id res chain seq x y z
N CYS A 1 102.40 4.74 43.11
CA CYS A 1 101.33 5.73 42.86
C CYS A 1 99.89 5.23 43.01
N ARG A 2 99.35 4.26 42.25
CA ARG A 2 97.92 3.84 42.47
C ARG A 2 97.67 2.97 43.71
N TRP A 3 98.57 2.06 44.04
CA TRP A 3 98.42 1.17 45.21
C TRP A 3 98.67 1.91 46.54
N GLU A 4 99.57 2.90 46.56
CA GLU A 4 99.79 3.78 47.72
C GLU A 4 98.54 4.64 48.01
N GLN A 5 97.91 5.20 46.98
CA GLN A 5 96.68 5.99 47.15
C GLN A 5 95.51 5.14 47.68
N ALA A 6 95.37 3.90 47.23
CA ALA A 6 94.34 3.00 47.72
C ALA A 6 94.56 2.62 49.20
N LEU A 7 95.82 2.39 49.59
CA LEU A 7 96.15 2.09 50.98
C LEU A 7 95.96 3.30 51.90
N ASP A 8 96.34 4.51 51.46
CA ASP A 8 96.17 5.73 52.25
C ASP A 8 94.69 6.11 52.42
N ALA A 9 93.86 5.91 51.39
CA ALA A 9 92.42 6.12 51.49
C ALA A 9 91.79 5.14 52.48
N ALA A 10 92.06 3.84 52.33
CA ALA A 10 91.55 2.82 53.24
C ALA A 10 92.03 3.02 54.68
N ARG A 11 93.28 3.44 54.87
CA ARG A 11 93.83 3.82 56.17
C ARG A 11 93.05 4.99 56.78
N THR A 12 92.78 6.03 55.99
CA THR A 12 92.06 7.23 56.46
C THR A 12 90.63 6.90 56.88
N ASP A 13 89.90 6.16 56.05
CA ASP A 13 88.49 5.85 56.29
C ASP A 13 88.33 4.85 57.44
N THR A 14 89.18 3.82 57.49
CA THR A 14 89.20 2.87 58.60
C THR A 14 89.51 3.59 59.91
N VAL A 15 90.54 4.43 59.96
CA VAL A 15 90.89 5.15 61.20
C VAL A 15 89.76 6.10 61.65
N LYS A 16 89.05 6.76 60.72
CA LYS A 16 87.87 7.56 61.07
C LYS A 16 86.76 6.70 61.67
N LEU A 17 86.44 5.57 61.04
CA LEU A 17 85.41 4.64 61.53
C LEU A 17 85.78 4.05 62.89
N LEU A 18 87.05 3.72 63.13
CA LEU A 18 87.53 3.24 64.43
C LEU A 18 87.44 4.30 65.52
N ARG A 19 87.72 5.57 65.19
CA ARG A 19 87.49 6.68 66.14
C ARG A 19 86.02 6.83 66.48
N ARG A 20 85.14 6.74 65.47
CA ARG A 20 83.68 6.81 65.66
C ARG A 20 83.19 5.66 66.53
N ALA A 21 83.59 4.43 66.21
CA ALA A 21 83.25 3.23 66.97
C ALA A 21 83.71 3.27 68.44
N ARG A 22 84.91 3.83 68.70
CA ARG A 22 85.45 3.98 70.06
C ARG A 22 84.82 5.15 70.84
N GLY A 23 84.40 6.22 70.16
CA GLY A 23 83.92 7.46 70.79
C GLY A 23 82.41 7.62 70.89
N GLU A 24 81.63 7.09 69.93
CA GLU A 24 80.17 7.23 69.91
C GLU A 24 79.49 6.16 70.76
N THR A 25 78.37 6.52 71.39
CA THR A 25 77.45 5.60 72.08
C THR A 25 76.05 5.75 71.47
N PRO A 26 75.70 4.93 70.47
CA PRO A 26 74.38 4.91 69.86
C PRO A 26 73.22 4.81 70.87
N LYS A 27 72.08 5.43 70.56
CA LYS A 27 70.92 5.55 71.45
C LYS A 27 69.77 4.61 71.11
N SER A 28 69.79 3.97 69.95
CA SER A 28 68.77 3.03 69.51
C SER A 28 69.39 1.71 69.05
N ALA A 29 68.57 0.65 69.05
CA ALA A 29 68.97 -0.67 68.54
C ALA A 29 69.45 -0.59 67.07
N GLU A 30 68.81 0.24 66.26
CA GLU A 30 69.10 0.41 64.84
C GLU A 30 70.45 1.11 64.60
N GLU A 31 70.75 2.16 65.37
CA GLU A 31 72.04 2.86 65.28
C GLU A 31 73.21 1.95 65.71
N TRP A 32 72.99 1.09 66.73
CA TRP A 32 73.96 0.08 67.13
C TRP A 32 74.24 -0.94 66.02
N VAL A 33 73.18 -1.41 65.34
CA VAL A 33 73.30 -2.34 64.21
C VAL A 33 74.02 -1.71 63.02
N GLY A 34 73.68 -0.46 62.69
CA GLY A 34 74.33 0.29 61.62
C GLY A 34 75.84 0.41 61.82
N LEU A 35 76.26 0.82 63.02
CA LEU A 35 77.68 0.97 63.36
C LEU A 35 78.46 -0.35 63.30
N LEU A 36 77.86 -1.47 63.71
CA LEU A 36 78.47 -2.80 63.61
C LEU A 36 78.61 -3.28 62.16
N THR A 37 77.62 -2.94 61.33
CA THR A 37 77.60 -3.30 59.91
C THR A 37 78.69 -2.56 59.15
N GLU A 38 78.85 -1.26 59.40
CA GLU A 38 79.94 -0.44 58.83
C GLU A 38 81.32 -0.99 59.21
N LEU A 39 81.55 -1.36 60.48
CA LEU A 39 82.82 -1.93 60.95
C LEU A 39 83.13 -3.28 60.29
N ARG A 40 82.12 -4.13 60.07
CA ARG A 40 82.28 -5.40 59.34
C ARG A 40 82.64 -5.17 57.87
N ALA A 41 81.99 -4.21 57.22
CA ALA A 41 82.27 -3.85 55.84
C ALA A 41 83.72 -3.35 55.67
N ALA A 42 84.20 -2.52 56.61
CA ALA A 42 85.59 -2.06 56.61
C ALA A 42 86.60 -3.21 56.77
N SER A 43 86.36 -4.17 57.68
CA SER A 43 87.19 -5.38 57.79
C SER A 43 87.24 -6.17 56.48
N GLY A 44 86.11 -6.34 55.81
CA GLY A 44 86.04 -7.02 54.50
C GLY A 44 86.85 -6.29 53.43
N HIS A 45 86.74 -4.97 53.37
CA HIS A 45 87.47 -4.15 52.39
C HIS A 45 89.00 -4.24 52.56
N LEU A 46 89.50 -4.27 53.80
CA LEU A 46 90.93 -4.45 54.08
C LEU A 46 91.45 -5.82 53.62
N VAL A 47 90.65 -6.88 53.73
CA VAL A 47 91.00 -8.21 53.19
C VAL A 47 91.16 -8.15 51.68
N THR A 48 90.24 -7.50 50.97
CA THR A 48 90.32 -7.33 49.51
C THR A 48 91.58 -6.59 49.08
N LEU A 49 92.00 -5.57 49.83
CA LEU A 49 93.20 -4.80 49.49
C LEU A 49 94.51 -5.61 49.58
N ARG A 50 94.53 -6.73 50.31
CA ARG A 50 95.70 -7.62 50.40
C ARG A 50 96.09 -8.23 49.05
N GLU A 51 95.14 -8.38 48.12
CA GLU A 51 95.40 -8.98 46.81
C GLU A 51 96.06 -8.00 45.82
N VAL A 52 96.23 -6.73 46.19
CA VAL A 52 96.83 -5.70 45.32
C VAL A 52 98.35 -5.86 45.27
N ARG A 53 98.88 -6.13 44.08
CA ARG A 53 100.31 -6.36 43.86
C ARG A 53 101.15 -5.12 44.23
N TYR A 54 102.21 -5.33 45.01
CA TYR A 54 103.13 -4.30 45.54
C TYR A 54 102.58 -3.43 46.69
N ILE A 55 101.41 -3.73 47.26
CA ILE A 55 100.87 -3.02 48.43
C ILE A 55 101.63 -3.35 49.72
N ASP A 56 101.67 -2.40 50.66
CA ASP A 56 102.26 -2.63 51.99
C ASP A 56 101.34 -3.53 52.83
N LEU A 57 101.60 -4.83 52.76
CA LEU A 57 100.88 -5.85 53.51
C LEU A 57 101.00 -5.67 55.04
N ALA A 58 102.13 -5.18 55.53
CA ALA A 58 102.31 -4.93 56.96
C ALA A 58 101.41 -3.78 57.45
N GLY A 59 101.25 -2.75 56.61
CA GLY A 59 100.29 -1.66 56.84
C GLY A 59 98.83 -2.11 56.86
N ILE A 60 98.46 -3.08 56.02
CA ILE A 60 97.11 -3.66 56.00
C ILE A 60 96.88 -4.56 57.22
N ASP A 61 97.85 -5.41 57.58
CA ASP A 61 97.75 -6.30 58.74
C ASP A 61 97.50 -5.51 60.04
N ALA A 62 98.18 -4.38 60.21
CA ALA A 62 97.95 -3.48 61.35
C ALA A 62 96.52 -2.92 61.37
N LEU A 63 96.02 -2.41 60.23
CA LEU A 63 94.66 -1.86 60.14
C LEU A 63 93.58 -2.93 60.33
N SER A 64 93.79 -4.15 59.82
CA SER A 64 92.87 -5.26 60.00
C SER A 64 92.79 -5.69 61.47
N ALA A 65 93.92 -5.72 62.18
CA ALA A 65 93.94 -6.03 63.60
C ALA A 65 93.18 -4.97 64.42
N ASP A 66 93.43 -3.68 64.17
CA ASP A 66 92.75 -2.57 64.84
C ASP A 66 91.21 -2.60 64.59
N THR A 67 90.81 -2.96 63.38
CA THR A 67 89.39 -3.04 62.98
C THR A 67 88.68 -4.23 63.62
N ALA A 68 89.32 -5.39 63.65
CA ALA A 68 88.79 -6.56 64.34
C ALA A 68 88.62 -6.32 65.85
N GLU A 69 89.60 -5.66 66.48
CA GLU A 69 89.51 -5.30 67.91
C GLU A 69 88.35 -4.33 68.17
N SER A 70 88.22 -3.28 67.35
CA SER A 70 87.14 -2.31 67.52
C SER A 70 85.76 -2.91 67.25
N LEU A 71 85.63 -3.81 66.26
CA LEU A 71 84.39 -4.52 65.97
C LEU A 71 83.97 -5.39 67.16
N ALA A 72 84.89 -6.13 67.77
CA ALA A 72 84.62 -6.95 68.95
C ALA A 72 84.23 -6.08 70.17
N ALA A 73 84.90 -4.94 70.36
CA ALA A 73 84.58 -4.01 71.46
C ALA A 73 83.20 -3.35 71.28
N THR A 74 82.88 -2.88 70.06
CA THR A 74 81.56 -2.31 69.75
C THR A 74 80.46 -3.35 69.84
N GLY A 75 80.71 -4.60 69.42
CA GLY A 75 79.75 -5.70 69.51
C GLY A 75 79.30 -5.97 70.95
N ARG A 76 80.23 -5.97 71.90
CA ARG A 76 79.91 -6.13 73.33
C ARG A 76 79.05 -4.99 73.88
N ARG A 77 79.29 -3.75 73.43
CA ARG A 77 78.51 -2.58 73.86
C ARG A 77 77.09 -2.58 73.29
N ALA A 78 76.93 -3.01 72.04
CA ALA A 78 75.61 -3.16 71.41
C ALA A 78 74.75 -4.21 72.12
N VAL A 79 75.33 -5.37 72.46
CA VAL A 79 74.60 -6.41 73.20
C VAL A 79 74.14 -5.92 74.58
N ALA A 80 75.01 -5.20 75.32
CA ALA A 80 74.64 -4.62 76.61
C ALA A 80 73.52 -3.56 76.52
N PHE A 81 73.30 -2.94 75.36
CA PHE A 81 72.17 -2.06 75.12
C PHE A 81 70.89 -2.85 74.79
N LEU A 82 71.00 -3.83 73.89
CA LEU A 82 69.86 -4.64 73.41
C LEU A 82 69.26 -5.57 74.48
N GLU A 83 70.03 -5.91 75.52
CA GLU A 83 69.56 -6.71 76.65
C GLU A 83 68.62 -5.93 77.59
N ARG A 84 68.61 -4.59 77.53
CA ARG A 84 67.74 -3.77 78.39
C ARG A 84 66.26 -4.01 78.05
N ASP A 85 65.42 -4.02 79.08
CA ASP A 85 63.98 -4.27 78.95
C ASP A 85 63.26 -3.21 78.11
N ASP A 86 63.79 -1.99 78.06
CA ASP A 86 63.23 -0.83 77.35
C ASP A 86 63.73 -0.69 75.90
N ALA A 87 64.61 -1.57 75.43
CA ALA A 87 65.28 -1.42 74.13
C ALA A 87 64.31 -1.45 72.92
N PHE A 88 63.10 -2.02 73.08
CA PHE A 88 62.12 -2.22 72.02
C PHE A 88 60.78 -1.50 72.22
N THR A 89 60.62 -0.72 73.30
CA THR A 89 59.35 -0.03 73.62
C THR A 89 58.89 0.89 72.49
N ALA A 90 59.82 1.63 71.87
CA ALA A 90 59.53 2.51 70.75
C ALA A 90 58.94 1.79 69.52
N TYR A 91 59.30 0.51 69.30
CA TYR A 91 58.73 -0.28 68.20
C TYR A 91 57.28 -0.67 68.47
N HIS A 92 56.95 -1.07 69.71
CA HIS A 92 55.58 -1.44 70.07
C HIS A 92 54.61 -0.26 69.96
N GLU A 93 55.01 0.94 70.39
CA GLU A 93 54.17 2.15 70.29
C GLU A 93 53.89 2.54 68.84
N GLN A 94 54.91 2.46 67.96
CA GLN A 94 54.75 2.78 66.55
C GLN A 94 53.80 1.81 65.82
N ILE A 95 53.86 0.51 66.14
CA ILE A 95 53.00 -0.49 65.50
C ILE A 95 51.54 -0.33 65.93
N ALA A 96 51.28 -0.02 67.20
CA ALA A 96 49.92 0.20 67.70
C ALA A 96 49.25 1.45 67.09
N GLU A 97 50.04 2.48 66.75
CA GLU A 97 49.55 3.64 65.98
C GLU A 97 49.18 3.26 64.54
N LEU A 98 50.00 2.44 63.87
CA LEU A 98 49.72 1.95 62.52
C LEU A 98 48.48 1.05 62.46
N GLU A 99 48.26 0.23 63.49
CA GLU A 99 47.05 -0.61 63.60
C GLU A 99 45.77 0.23 63.71
N ARG A 100 45.77 1.30 64.53
CA ARG A 100 44.62 2.24 64.60
C ARG A 100 44.38 2.98 63.29
N LYS A 101 45.45 3.38 62.59
CA LYS A 101 45.32 4.00 61.26
C LYS A 101 44.73 3.03 60.25
N ALA A 102 45.09 1.74 60.31
CA ALA A 102 44.57 0.73 59.41
C ALA A 102 43.05 0.51 59.53
N GLU A 103 42.47 0.62 60.73
CA GLU A 103 41.02 0.47 60.94
C GLU A 103 40.23 1.72 60.52
N ALA A 104 40.84 2.91 60.61
CA ALA A 104 40.17 4.19 60.38
C ALA A 104 40.14 4.65 58.91
N ILE A 105 40.74 3.91 57.98
CA ILE A 105 40.71 4.27 56.56
C ILE A 105 39.27 4.24 56.00
N GLU A 106 38.96 5.21 55.14
CA GLU A 106 37.65 5.36 54.50
C GLU A 106 37.68 5.02 53.01
N THR A 107 38.87 5.00 52.38
CA THR A 107 39.02 4.66 50.96
C THR A 107 40.08 3.58 50.72
N VAL A 108 39.98 2.86 49.61
CA VAL A 108 40.98 1.84 49.23
C VAL A 108 42.37 2.45 49.02
N ALA A 109 42.44 3.69 48.54
CA ALA A 109 43.71 4.39 48.27
C ALA A 109 44.51 4.70 49.55
N GLU A 110 43.83 4.95 50.67
CA GLU A 110 44.44 5.23 51.97
C GLU A 110 45.13 4.02 52.60
N ALA A 111 44.89 2.81 52.08
CA ALA A 111 45.52 1.60 52.59
C ALA A 111 47.02 1.48 52.22
N ASN A 112 47.44 2.05 51.09
CA ASN A 112 48.82 1.86 50.58
C ASN A 112 49.89 2.48 51.50
N PRO A 113 49.76 3.73 51.97
CA PRO A 113 50.77 4.33 52.86
C PRO A 113 50.94 3.56 54.18
N VAL A 114 49.85 3.03 54.74
CA VAL A 114 49.88 2.25 55.99
C VAL A 114 50.57 0.90 55.78
N LEU A 115 50.39 0.28 54.61
CA LEU A 115 51.06 -0.97 54.24
C LEU A 115 52.57 -0.76 54.08
N ASP A 116 52.99 0.30 53.39
CA ASP A 116 54.40 0.63 53.17
C ASP A 116 55.14 0.86 54.50
N ASP A 117 54.49 1.56 55.44
CA ASP A 117 55.04 1.81 56.79
C ASP A 117 55.20 0.51 57.60
N LEU A 118 54.22 -0.40 57.55
CA LEU A 118 54.31 -1.71 58.21
C LEU A 118 55.44 -2.57 57.63
N ASP A 119 55.61 -2.56 56.30
CA ASP A 119 56.64 -3.32 55.59
C ASP A 119 58.06 -2.81 55.93
N ALA A 120 58.23 -1.49 56.04
CA ALA A 120 59.50 -0.89 56.44
C ALA A 120 59.93 -1.33 57.85
N ARG A 121 58.99 -1.41 58.80
CA ARG A 121 59.28 -1.85 60.19
C ARG A 121 59.59 -3.33 60.26
N GLN A 122 58.91 -4.17 59.48
CA GLN A 122 59.23 -5.60 59.40
C GLN A 122 60.68 -5.82 58.94
N LYS A 123 61.09 -5.13 57.87
CA LYS A 123 62.45 -5.26 57.30
C LYS A 123 63.56 -4.82 58.27
N GLY A 124 63.31 -3.77 59.05
CA GLY A 124 64.24 -3.32 60.10
C GLY A 124 64.45 -4.37 61.19
N LEU A 125 63.37 -5.04 61.63
CA LEU A 125 63.41 -6.10 62.64
C LEU A 125 64.11 -7.38 62.14
N GLU A 126 63.95 -7.72 60.86
CA GLU A 126 64.66 -8.83 60.22
C GLU A 126 66.18 -8.59 60.20
N THR A 127 66.61 -7.38 59.84
CA THR A 127 68.03 -6.99 59.82
C THR A 127 68.65 -7.04 61.23
N LEU A 128 67.91 -6.57 62.23
CA LEU A 128 68.33 -6.64 63.64
C LEU A 128 68.48 -8.09 64.10
N THR A 129 67.56 -8.97 63.71
CA THR A 129 67.61 -10.41 64.02
C THR A 129 68.89 -11.04 63.48
N GLU A 130 69.25 -10.75 62.23
CA GLU A 130 70.43 -11.31 61.57
C GLU A 130 71.75 -10.83 62.22
N VAL A 131 71.83 -9.54 62.57
CA VAL A 131 73.03 -8.98 63.19
C VAL A 131 73.23 -9.51 64.61
N VAL A 132 72.17 -9.66 65.39
CA VAL A 132 72.20 -10.27 66.73
C VAL A 132 72.57 -11.76 66.67
N ALA A 133 72.07 -12.50 65.68
CA ALA A 133 72.38 -13.93 65.52
C ALA A 133 73.86 -14.19 65.23
N ASN A 134 74.52 -13.27 64.53
CA ASN A 134 75.90 -13.41 64.04
C ASN A 134 76.96 -12.75 64.96
N LEU A 135 76.62 -12.23 66.13
CA LEU A 135 77.58 -11.67 67.09
C LEU A 135 78.20 -12.80 67.94
N ASP A 136 79.50 -13.07 67.75
CA ASP A 136 80.26 -14.10 68.47
C ASP A 136 80.74 -13.57 69.84
N ILE A 137 79.86 -13.66 70.84
CA ILE A 137 80.07 -13.22 72.21
C ILE A 137 79.43 -14.27 73.12
N GLY A 138 80.23 -14.88 73.99
CA GLY A 138 80.00 -16.21 74.58
C GLY A 138 78.89 -16.41 75.63
N ASP A 139 77.67 -15.87 75.44
CA ASP A 139 76.50 -16.25 76.27
C ASP A 139 75.22 -16.44 75.43
N ALA A 140 74.74 -17.69 75.33
CA ALA A 140 73.57 -18.07 74.54
C ALA A 140 72.23 -17.63 75.15
N VAL A 141 72.19 -17.35 76.46
CA VAL A 141 70.96 -16.95 77.18
C VAL A 141 70.55 -15.54 76.79
N VAL A 142 71.52 -14.61 76.76
CA VAL A 142 71.30 -13.20 76.37
C VAL A 142 70.81 -13.10 74.93
N ARG A 143 71.38 -13.89 74.00
CA ARG A 143 70.94 -13.95 72.60
C ARG A 143 69.47 -14.38 72.48
N THR A 144 69.07 -15.40 73.24
CA THR A 144 67.70 -15.94 73.21
C THR A 144 66.68 -14.92 73.73
N ALA A 145 67.03 -14.17 74.78
CA ALA A 145 66.18 -13.11 75.34
C ALA A 145 65.94 -11.97 74.33
N ILE A 146 66.99 -11.53 73.63
CA ILE A 146 66.87 -10.47 72.61
C ILE A 146 66.01 -10.95 71.43
N LEU A 147 66.22 -12.18 70.93
CA LEU A 147 65.43 -12.75 69.84
C LEU A 147 63.95 -12.96 70.21
N GLY A 148 63.67 -13.30 71.47
CA GLY A 148 62.31 -13.40 72.00
C GLY A 148 61.56 -12.07 71.92
N ARG A 149 62.20 -10.97 72.35
CA ARG A 149 61.61 -9.62 72.28
C ARG A 149 61.36 -9.15 70.85
N VAL A 150 62.28 -9.44 69.92
CA VAL A 150 62.07 -9.12 68.50
C VAL A 150 60.87 -9.89 67.91
N SER A 151 60.67 -11.14 68.32
CA SER A 151 59.56 -11.97 67.85
C SER A 151 58.19 -11.43 68.30
N GLU A 152 58.10 -10.85 69.51
CA GLU A 152 56.88 -10.22 70.01
C GLU A 152 56.51 -8.96 69.20
N VAL A 153 57.50 -8.16 68.81
CA VAL A 153 57.30 -7.00 67.94
C VAL A 153 56.83 -7.43 66.54
N LEU A 154 57.44 -8.46 65.96
CA LEU A 154 57.03 -9.01 64.65
C LEU A 154 55.59 -9.53 64.65
N ALA A 155 55.14 -10.15 65.75
CA ALA A 155 53.75 -10.60 65.88
C ALA A 155 52.76 -9.42 65.87
N ALA A 156 53.12 -8.26 66.43
CA ALA A 156 52.29 -7.06 66.38
C ALA A 156 52.17 -6.49 64.96
N VAL A 157 53.27 -6.46 64.18
CA VAL A 157 53.24 -6.00 62.78
C VAL A 157 52.28 -6.84 61.93
N ASN A 158 52.33 -8.17 62.10
CA ASN A 158 51.48 -9.09 61.34
C ASN A 158 49.98 -8.91 61.64
N ARG A 159 49.60 -8.57 62.88
CA ARG A 159 48.21 -8.29 63.24
C ARG A 159 47.69 -7.03 62.55
N ALA A 160 48.45 -5.94 62.59
CA ALA A 160 48.10 -4.68 61.92
C ALA A 160 47.92 -4.87 60.41
N ARG A 161 48.76 -5.71 59.77
CA ARG A 161 48.67 -6.03 58.33
C ARG A 161 47.39 -6.79 57.97
N ALA A 162 46.96 -7.72 58.84
CA ALA A 162 45.73 -8.47 58.64
C ALA A 162 44.47 -7.59 58.75
N ALA A 163 44.44 -6.67 59.73
CA ALA A 163 43.36 -5.70 59.90
C ALA A 163 43.20 -4.78 58.67
N LEU A 164 44.32 -4.25 58.18
CA LEU A 164 44.37 -3.42 56.97
C LEU A 164 43.83 -4.17 55.73
N ALA A 165 44.22 -5.43 55.55
CA ALA A 165 43.80 -6.25 54.41
C ALA A 165 42.31 -6.64 54.44
N ALA A 166 41.69 -6.69 55.61
CA ALA A 166 40.25 -6.91 55.76
C ALA A 166 39.46 -5.64 55.40
N ARG A 167 39.86 -4.49 55.98
CA ARG A 167 39.19 -3.20 55.74
C ARG A 167 39.26 -2.75 54.27
N ARG A 168 40.42 -2.96 53.62
CA ARG A 168 40.60 -2.65 52.19
C ARG A 168 39.63 -3.44 51.28
N ARG A 169 39.35 -4.71 51.59
CA ARG A 169 38.42 -5.53 50.80
C ARG A 169 36.97 -5.09 50.95
N GLU A 170 36.56 -4.67 52.15
CA GLU A 170 35.22 -4.16 52.42
C GLU A 170 34.93 -2.89 51.60
N LEU A 171 35.88 -1.94 51.59
CA LEU A 171 35.75 -0.68 50.86
C LEU A 171 35.72 -0.87 49.33
N ALA A 172 36.52 -1.79 48.80
CA ALA A 172 36.58 -2.08 47.35
C ALA A 172 35.25 -2.58 46.77
N VAL A 173 34.45 -3.33 47.53
CA VAL A 173 33.13 -3.82 47.10
C VAL A 173 32.09 -2.69 47.05
N GLY A 174 32.17 -1.72 47.97
CA GLY A 174 31.28 -0.56 48.02
C GLY A 174 31.54 0.42 46.87
N GLU A 175 32.81 0.76 46.64
CA GLU A 175 33.23 1.67 45.57
C GLU A 175 32.92 1.10 44.17
N GLY A 176 33.21 -0.19 43.94
CA GLY A 176 32.96 -0.85 42.65
C GLY A 176 31.47 -0.90 42.25
N LYS A 177 30.54 -1.00 43.21
CA LYS A 177 29.09 -0.97 42.95
C LYS A 177 28.59 0.38 42.45
N ALA A 178 29.10 1.48 43.03
CA ALA A 178 28.69 2.82 42.64
C ALA A 178 29.21 3.18 41.24
N GLU A 179 30.47 2.82 40.95
CA GLU A 179 31.11 3.03 39.64
C GLU A 179 30.41 2.23 38.53
N PHE A 180 30.12 0.94 38.76
CA PHE A 180 29.39 0.11 37.79
C PHE A 180 28.00 0.66 37.49
N ALA A 181 27.26 1.13 38.50
CA ALA A 181 25.92 1.69 38.30
C ALA A 181 25.93 2.94 37.40
N ALA A 182 26.95 3.80 37.54
CA ALA A 182 27.09 4.99 36.71
C ALA A 182 27.45 4.64 35.25
N GLU A 183 28.43 3.76 35.05
CA GLU A 183 28.87 3.32 33.71
C GLU A 183 27.77 2.53 32.98
N PHE A 184 27.04 1.65 33.68
CA PHE A 184 25.93 0.88 33.12
C PHE A 184 24.75 1.78 32.71
N ALA A 185 24.47 2.86 33.46
CA ALA A 185 23.46 3.85 33.09
C ALA A 185 23.86 4.63 31.82
N LEU A 186 25.13 5.03 31.70
CA LEU A 186 25.66 5.72 30.52
C LEU A 186 25.61 4.82 29.26
N LEU A 187 25.90 3.53 29.41
CA LEU A 187 25.73 2.52 28.35
C LEU A 187 24.27 2.47 27.88
N GLY A 188 23.31 2.43 28.80
CA GLY A 188 21.87 2.45 28.45
C GLY A 188 21.44 3.67 27.64
N GLN A 189 21.94 4.85 27.97
CA GLN A 189 21.70 6.08 27.22
C GLN A 189 22.34 6.03 25.82
N SER A 190 23.58 5.53 25.73
CA SER A 190 24.32 5.42 24.47
C SER A 190 23.64 4.46 23.48
N VAL A 191 23.10 3.34 23.97
CA VAL A 191 22.31 2.39 23.16
C VAL A 191 21.07 3.08 22.56
N THR A 192 20.33 3.82 23.38
CA THR A 192 19.09 4.49 22.94
C THR A 192 19.38 5.56 21.88
N ALA A 193 20.44 6.35 22.08
CA ALA A 193 20.87 7.36 21.12
C ALA A 193 21.32 6.74 19.79
N ALA A 194 22.08 5.64 19.85
CA ALA A 194 22.61 4.97 18.67
C ALA A 194 21.52 4.29 17.83
N ILE A 195 20.51 3.67 18.46
CA ILE A 195 19.35 3.11 17.75
C ILE A 195 18.57 4.21 17.01
N SER A 196 18.40 5.37 17.66
CA SER A 196 17.68 6.51 17.07
C SER A 196 18.43 7.14 15.90
N ALA A 197 19.77 7.17 15.96
CA ALA A 197 20.62 7.71 14.92
C ALA A 197 20.85 6.75 13.73
N ALA A 198 20.56 5.45 13.89
CA ALA A 198 20.70 4.46 12.83
C ALA A 198 19.47 4.51 11.88
N ASP A 199 19.66 5.17 10.74
CA ASP A 199 18.69 5.35 9.66
C ASP A 199 18.92 4.43 8.46
N THR A 200 20.04 3.70 8.44
CA THR A 200 20.36 2.70 7.41
C THR A 200 20.78 1.36 8.01
N PRO A 201 20.57 0.23 7.30
CA PRO A 201 21.05 -1.08 7.74
C PRO A 201 22.57 -1.12 8.03
N ALA A 202 23.37 -0.41 7.25
CA ALA A 202 24.82 -0.30 7.47
C ALA A 202 25.15 0.50 8.73
N ALA A 203 24.44 1.60 8.98
CA ALA A 203 24.60 2.37 10.22
C ALA A 203 24.23 1.55 11.46
N CYS A 204 23.22 0.66 11.37
CA CYS A 204 22.91 -0.29 12.45
C CYS A 204 24.11 -1.18 12.79
N ASP A 205 24.77 -1.76 11.79
CA ASP A 205 25.91 -2.65 11.99
C ASP A 205 27.12 -1.89 12.58
N GLU A 206 27.38 -0.67 12.11
CA GLU A 206 28.47 0.17 12.62
C GLU A 206 28.26 0.56 14.09
N GLN A 207 27.05 1.02 14.44
CA GLN A 207 26.71 1.42 15.81
C GLN A 207 26.71 0.22 16.77
N LEU A 208 26.20 -0.93 16.32
CA LEU A 208 26.26 -2.18 17.06
C LEU A 208 27.72 -2.55 17.39
N GLY A 209 28.62 -2.53 16.40
CA GLY A 209 30.04 -2.83 16.61
C GLY A 209 30.70 -1.92 17.67
N ARG A 210 30.42 -0.62 17.64
CA ARG A 210 30.95 0.35 18.63
C ARG A 210 30.44 0.07 20.05
N LEU A 211 29.16 -0.26 20.20
CA LEU A 211 28.56 -0.56 21.51
C LEU A 211 29.06 -1.89 22.08
N LEU A 212 29.30 -2.89 21.23
CA LEU A 212 29.86 -4.17 21.66
C LEU A 212 31.28 -4.02 22.21
N LEU A 213 32.12 -3.20 21.56
CA LEU A 213 33.44 -2.84 22.08
C LEU A 213 33.35 -2.12 23.43
N THR A 214 32.34 -1.26 23.61
CA THR A 214 32.11 -0.57 24.89
C THR A 214 31.74 -1.56 25.99
N ILE A 215 30.89 -2.54 25.69
CA ILE A 215 30.52 -3.62 26.62
C ILE A 215 31.74 -4.47 26.98
N GLU A 216 32.56 -4.87 26.00
CA GLU A 216 33.78 -5.66 26.22
C GLU A 216 34.79 -4.93 27.12
N ASN A 217 34.94 -3.61 26.93
CA ASN A 217 35.77 -2.78 27.81
C ASN A 217 35.24 -2.75 29.25
N LEU A 218 33.92 -2.69 29.45
CA LEU A 218 33.30 -2.74 30.77
C LEU A 218 33.44 -4.14 31.41
N GLU A 219 33.30 -5.22 30.63
CA GLU A 219 33.53 -6.59 31.08
C GLU A 219 34.97 -6.76 31.60
N THR A 220 35.96 -6.19 30.90
CA THR A 220 37.36 -6.23 31.32
C THR A 220 37.61 -5.43 32.61
N ARG A 221 36.99 -4.25 32.73
CA ARG A 221 37.18 -3.34 33.87
C ARG A 221 36.58 -3.88 35.17
N PHE A 222 35.49 -4.64 35.09
CA PHE A 222 34.76 -5.19 36.24
C PHE A 222 34.91 -6.72 36.38
N ALA A 223 36.01 -7.28 35.85
CA ALA A 223 36.25 -8.73 35.78
C ALA A 223 36.23 -9.46 37.15
N ASP A 224 36.49 -8.73 38.25
CA ASP A 224 36.51 -9.29 39.61
C ASP A 224 35.09 -9.46 40.23
N PHE A 225 34.02 -9.10 39.52
CA PHE A 225 32.64 -9.11 40.02
C PHE A 225 31.66 -9.86 39.10
N ASP A 226 31.43 -11.15 39.38
CA ASP A 226 30.56 -12.04 38.57
C ASP A 226 29.13 -11.50 38.36
N GLU A 227 28.56 -10.79 39.35
CA GLU A 227 27.23 -10.18 39.23
C GLU A 227 27.18 -9.10 38.13
N PHE A 228 28.25 -8.31 37.98
CA PHE A 228 28.35 -7.26 36.97
C PHE A 228 28.52 -7.85 35.57
N LEU A 229 29.34 -8.90 35.46
CA LEU A 229 29.54 -9.62 34.20
C LEU A 229 28.23 -10.23 33.67
N THR A 230 27.40 -10.78 34.57
CA THR A 230 26.08 -11.32 34.19
C THR A 230 25.18 -10.22 33.60
N ARG A 231 25.11 -9.05 34.24
CA ARG A 231 24.31 -7.91 33.74
C ARG A 231 24.83 -7.35 32.41
N LEU A 232 26.14 -7.32 32.20
CA LEU A 232 26.73 -6.89 30.93
C LEU A 232 26.44 -7.90 29.79
N ALA A 233 26.45 -9.20 30.09
CA ALA A 233 26.08 -10.24 29.13
C ALA A 233 24.60 -10.17 28.71
N ASP A 234 23.70 -9.92 29.67
CA ASP A 234 22.29 -9.67 29.39
C ASP A 234 22.14 -8.42 28.49
N LYS A 235 22.83 -7.33 28.86
CA LYS A 235 22.78 -6.08 28.10
C LYS A 235 23.32 -6.23 26.69
N ARG A 236 24.35 -7.04 26.49
CA ARG A 236 24.89 -7.38 25.15
C ARG A 236 23.83 -8.02 24.27
N THR A 237 23.08 -8.97 24.83
CA THR A 237 21.99 -9.65 24.13
C THR A 237 20.89 -8.67 23.74
N ASP A 238 20.45 -7.81 24.67
CA ASP A 238 19.47 -6.75 24.40
C ASP A 238 19.89 -5.83 23.25
N VAL A 239 21.17 -5.42 23.23
CA VAL A 239 21.72 -4.54 22.18
C VAL A 239 21.69 -5.22 20.82
N TYR A 240 22.10 -6.51 20.75
CA TYR A 240 22.02 -7.28 19.51
C TYR A 240 20.59 -7.40 18.99
N GLU A 241 19.63 -7.73 19.84
CA GLU A 241 18.23 -7.89 19.46
C GLU A 241 17.62 -6.57 18.97
N ALA A 242 17.90 -5.47 19.68
CA ALA A 242 17.38 -4.14 19.33
C ALA A 242 17.90 -3.65 17.97
N PHE A 243 19.21 -3.79 17.69
CA PHE A 243 19.78 -3.40 16.39
C PHE A 243 19.35 -4.33 15.26
N SER A 244 19.18 -5.64 15.53
CA SER A 244 18.65 -6.59 14.55
C SER A 244 17.21 -6.25 14.17
N SER A 245 16.37 -5.93 15.15
CA SER A 245 14.98 -5.49 14.93
C SER A 245 14.92 -4.17 14.14
N ARG A 246 15.73 -3.17 14.53
CA ARG A 246 15.81 -1.89 13.82
C ARG A 246 16.26 -2.06 12.37
N LYS A 247 17.29 -2.89 12.13
CA LYS A 247 17.78 -3.23 10.79
C LYS A 247 16.69 -3.89 9.95
N GLN A 248 15.98 -4.87 10.50
CA GLN A 248 14.87 -5.54 9.80
C GLN A 248 13.77 -4.54 9.42
N HIS A 249 13.40 -3.65 10.34
CA HIS A 249 12.38 -2.63 10.07
C HIS A 249 12.75 -1.71 8.90
N LEU A 250 14.00 -1.25 8.84
CA LEU A 250 14.52 -0.41 7.75
C LEU A 250 14.54 -1.16 6.41
N LEU A 251 14.90 -2.45 6.41
CA LEU A 251 14.85 -3.30 5.22
C LEU A 251 13.40 -3.48 4.71
N ASP A 252 12.45 -3.72 5.61
CA ASP A 252 11.03 -3.90 5.26
C ASP A 252 10.40 -2.61 4.72
N GLU A 253 10.81 -1.45 5.23
CA GLU A 253 10.38 -0.13 4.75
C GLU A 253 10.92 0.14 3.33
N ALA A 254 12.22 -0.11 3.13
CA ALA A 254 12.87 0.03 1.82
C ALA A 254 12.24 -0.91 0.77
N ALA A 255 11.99 -2.18 1.13
CA ALA A 255 11.36 -3.16 0.24
C ALA A 255 9.94 -2.74 -0.18
N ARG A 256 9.11 -2.28 0.77
CA ARG A 256 7.76 -1.77 0.47
C ARG A 256 7.79 -0.55 -0.43
N ARG A 257 8.70 0.38 -0.19
CA ARG A 257 8.86 1.57 -1.05
C ARG A 257 9.29 1.19 -2.45
N ALA A 258 10.24 0.27 -2.60
CA ALA A 258 10.69 -0.23 -3.90
C ALA A 258 9.55 -0.91 -4.68
N GLU A 259 8.70 -1.69 -4.00
CA GLU A 259 7.53 -2.33 -4.61
C GLU A 259 6.49 -1.31 -5.09
N GLN A 260 6.19 -0.28 -4.28
CA GLN A 260 5.29 0.81 -4.69
C GLN A 260 5.82 1.59 -5.89
N LEU A 261 7.13 1.85 -5.92
CA LEU A 261 7.82 2.50 -7.03
C LEU A 261 7.75 1.66 -8.32
N ALA A 262 8.00 0.35 -8.23
CA ALA A 262 7.90 -0.58 -9.34
C ALA A 262 6.48 -0.63 -9.93
N ALA A 263 5.46 -0.80 -9.07
CA ALA A 263 4.06 -0.80 -9.51
C ALA A 263 3.63 0.54 -10.14
N SER A 264 4.18 1.66 -9.68
CA SER A 264 4.00 2.96 -10.32
C SER A 264 4.66 3.04 -11.69
N ALA A 265 5.89 2.54 -11.82
CA ALA A 265 6.61 2.48 -13.09
C ALA A 265 5.86 1.63 -14.12
N ASP A 266 5.27 0.49 -13.73
CA ASP A 266 4.46 -0.35 -14.61
C ASP A 266 3.29 0.41 -15.24
N ARG A 267 2.50 1.12 -14.41
CA ARG A 267 1.37 1.93 -14.90
C ARG A 267 1.82 3.04 -15.84
N ILE A 268 2.96 3.67 -15.54
CA ILE A 268 3.51 4.73 -16.41
C ILE A 268 4.01 4.14 -17.73
N LEU A 269 4.68 2.99 -17.71
CA LEU A 269 5.14 2.29 -18.91
C LEU A 269 3.98 1.90 -19.83
N GLU A 270 2.85 1.43 -19.27
CA GLU A 270 1.63 1.20 -20.06
C GLU A 270 1.08 2.47 -20.70
N ALA A 271 1.07 3.59 -19.96
CA ALA A 271 0.64 4.88 -20.49
C ALA A 271 1.56 5.39 -21.60
N VAL A 272 2.88 5.22 -21.42
CA VAL A 272 3.91 5.50 -22.43
C VAL A 272 3.64 4.69 -23.70
N ALA A 273 3.42 3.39 -23.59
CA ALA A 273 3.12 2.53 -24.74
C ALA A 273 1.85 2.96 -25.49
N ARG A 274 0.78 3.31 -24.77
CA ARG A 274 -0.46 3.83 -25.38
C ARG A 274 -0.23 5.17 -26.09
N ARG A 275 0.56 6.06 -25.49
CA ARG A 275 0.81 7.40 -26.04
C ARG A 275 1.71 7.37 -27.26
N THR A 276 2.78 6.57 -27.24
CA THR A 276 3.72 6.45 -28.35
C THR A 276 3.09 5.79 -29.57
N ALA A 277 2.09 4.92 -29.37
CA ALA A 277 1.33 4.33 -30.46
C ALA A 277 0.58 5.38 -31.32
N ALA A 278 0.21 6.53 -30.75
CA ALA A 278 -0.49 7.59 -31.49
C ALA A 278 0.42 8.55 -32.27
N LEU A 279 1.74 8.46 -32.08
CA LEU A 279 2.70 9.36 -32.73
C LEU A 279 2.85 9.04 -34.22
N SER A 280 3.20 10.06 -35.00
CA SER A 280 3.13 10.03 -36.47
C SER A 280 4.49 10.09 -37.16
N SER A 281 5.56 10.43 -36.42
CA SER A 281 6.92 10.48 -36.95
C SER A 281 7.96 9.96 -35.95
N LEU A 282 9.12 9.51 -36.47
CA LEU A 282 10.22 9.02 -35.63
C LEU A 282 10.80 10.13 -34.74
N ASP A 283 10.81 11.36 -35.23
CA ASP A 283 11.23 12.54 -34.48
C ASP A 283 10.31 12.84 -33.30
N GLU A 284 8.98 12.69 -33.48
CA GLU A 284 8.01 12.80 -32.38
C GLU A 284 8.24 11.71 -31.33
N VAL A 285 8.47 10.46 -31.74
CA VAL A 285 8.79 9.35 -30.82
C VAL A 285 10.06 9.66 -30.03
N ASN A 286 11.13 10.08 -30.70
CA ASN A 286 12.39 10.43 -30.04
C ASN A 286 12.24 11.62 -29.09
N THR A 287 11.48 12.64 -29.49
CA THR A 287 11.20 13.83 -28.67
C THR A 287 10.40 13.46 -27.42
N TYR A 288 9.40 12.59 -27.56
CA TYR A 288 8.60 12.07 -26.45
C TYR A 288 9.49 11.37 -25.41
N PHE A 289 10.32 10.41 -25.83
CA PHE A 289 11.24 9.74 -24.89
C PHE A 289 12.34 10.65 -24.33
N ALA A 290 12.66 11.76 -24.99
CA ALA A 290 13.62 12.72 -24.48
C ALA A 290 13.02 13.63 -23.38
N THR A 291 11.82 14.16 -23.62
CA THR A 291 11.28 15.34 -22.90
C THR A 291 9.96 15.12 -22.17
N ASP A 292 9.24 14.01 -22.40
CA ASP A 292 7.91 13.84 -21.82
C ASP A 292 7.98 13.62 -20.29
N PRO A 293 7.09 14.29 -19.51
CA PRO A 293 7.06 14.16 -18.05
C PRO A 293 6.88 12.72 -17.54
N MET A 294 6.20 11.84 -18.29
CA MET A 294 6.04 10.43 -17.92
C MET A 294 7.39 9.71 -17.93
N VAL A 295 8.21 9.95 -18.96
CA VAL A 295 9.53 9.33 -19.09
C VAL A 295 10.52 9.94 -18.10
N GLU A 296 10.43 11.24 -17.82
CA GLU A 296 11.20 11.88 -16.75
C GLU A 296 10.85 11.28 -15.37
N ARG A 297 9.56 11.03 -15.12
CA ARG A 297 9.10 10.37 -13.89
C ARG A 297 9.66 8.95 -13.76
N LEU A 298 9.69 8.18 -14.84
CA LEU A 298 10.34 6.85 -14.85
C LEU A 298 11.84 6.93 -14.51
N ARG A 299 12.57 7.92 -15.06
CA ARG A 299 13.98 8.16 -14.71
C ARG A 299 14.16 8.51 -13.22
N LYS A 300 13.23 9.29 -12.63
CA LYS A 300 13.23 9.57 -11.18
C LYS A 300 12.99 8.31 -10.36
N VAL A 301 12.05 7.46 -10.76
CA VAL A 301 11.80 6.16 -10.12
C VAL A 301 13.05 5.27 -10.17
N ILE A 302 13.75 5.20 -11.31
CA ILE A 302 15.02 4.47 -11.44
C ILE A 302 16.07 5.00 -10.45
N ALA A 303 16.20 6.33 -10.33
CA ALA A 303 17.14 6.93 -9.38
C ALA A 303 16.78 6.64 -7.92
N GLU A 304 15.49 6.67 -7.57
CA GLU A 304 15.02 6.31 -6.22
C GLU A 304 15.28 4.83 -5.90
N LEU A 305 15.01 3.91 -6.84
CA LEU A 305 15.28 2.48 -6.66
C LEU A 305 16.78 2.20 -6.47
N ARG A 306 17.65 2.86 -7.24
CA ARG A 306 19.11 2.81 -7.03
C ARG A 306 19.51 3.34 -5.65
N GLY A 307 18.84 4.39 -5.17
CA GLY A 307 19.03 4.92 -3.81
C GLY A 307 18.60 3.95 -2.69
N LEU A 308 17.72 3.00 -3.00
CA LEU A 308 17.27 1.93 -2.10
C LEU A 308 18.08 0.62 -2.27
N ASP A 309 19.14 0.63 -3.08
CA ASP A 309 19.97 -0.53 -3.44
C ASP A 309 19.23 -1.63 -4.25
N ASP A 310 18.03 -1.33 -4.80
CA ASP A 310 17.29 -2.22 -5.70
C ASP A 310 17.70 -1.98 -7.16
N THR A 311 18.95 -2.35 -7.46
CA THR A 311 19.58 -2.14 -8.78
C THR A 311 18.94 -2.98 -9.89
N VAL A 312 18.51 -4.20 -9.56
CA VAL A 312 17.90 -5.14 -10.52
C VAL A 312 16.61 -4.56 -11.12
N ARG A 313 15.69 -4.08 -10.29
CA ARG A 313 14.44 -3.48 -10.79
C ARG A 313 14.70 -2.16 -11.53
N ALA A 314 15.69 -1.38 -11.10
CA ALA A 314 16.08 -0.17 -11.79
C ALA A 314 16.57 -0.47 -13.23
N GLU A 315 17.39 -1.49 -13.41
CA GLU A 315 17.85 -1.95 -14.73
C GLU A 315 16.71 -2.52 -15.59
N GLU A 316 15.77 -3.25 -14.98
CA GLU A 316 14.60 -3.78 -15.68
C GLU A 316 13.74 -2.65 -16.26
N ILE A 317 13.45 -1.61 -15.48
CA ILE A 317 12.67 -0.45 -15.94
C ILE A 317 13.43 0.29 -17.06
N GLU A 318 14.74 0.49 -16.92
CA GLU A 318 15.56 1.13 -17.96
C GLU A 318 15.58 0.33 -19.27
N GLY A 319 15.67 -1.00 -19.17
CA GLY A 319 15.52 -1.91 -20.30
C GLY A 319 14.14 -1.80 -20.97
N ARG A 320 13.08 -1.72 -20.17
CA ARG A 320 11.69 -1.58 -20.67
C ARG A 320 11.43 -0.23 -21.35
N ILE A 321 12.02 0.87 -20.87
CA ILE A 321 11.98 2.16 -21.58
C ILE A 321 12.63 2.04 -22.96
N SER A 322 13.82 1.42 -23.01
CA SER A 322 14.55 1.21 -24.26
C SER A 322 13.78 0.32 -25.23
N ALA A 323 13.17 -0.76 -24.74
CA ALA A 323 12.32 -1.65 -25.51
C ALA A 323 11.07 -0.94 -26.04
N ALA A 324 10.39 -0.14 -25.20
CA ALA A 324 9.21 0.62 -25.61
C ALA A 324 9.54 1.64 -26.72
N ARG A 325 10.71 2.27 -26.67
CA ARG A 325 11.17 3.18 -27.74
C ARG A 325 11.42 2.44 -29.05
N ALA A 326 12.12 1.30 -29.00
CA ALA A 326 12.39 0.48 -30.18
C ALA A 326 11.09 -0.08 -30.80
N GLU A 327 10.14 -0.50 -29.96
CA GLU A 327 8.82 -0.97 -30.39
C GLU A 327 8.00 0.15 -31.05
N ALA A 328 7.95 1.34 -30.44
CA ALA A 328 7.25 2.48 -31.01
C ALA A 328 7.79 2.87 -32.40
N GLY A 329 9.11 2.88 -32.57
CA GLY A 329 9.74 3.15 -33.87
C GLY A 329 9.38 2.12 -34.94
N ARG A 330 9.44 0.82 -34.60
CA ARG A 330 9.06 -0.24 -35.55
C ARG A 330 7.58 -0.24 -35.90
N ALA A 331 6.72 -0.09 -34.90
CA ALA A 331 5.27 -0.02 -35.11
C ALA A 331 4.89 1.17 -36.01
N LEU A 332 5.61 2.29 -35.90
CA LEU A 332 5.44 3.44 -36.79
C LEU A 332 5.88 3.14 -38.22
N THR A 333 7.08 2.60 -38.43
CA THR A 333 7.59 2.24 -39.77
C THR A 333 6.65 1.24 -40.47
N ASP A 334 6.19 0.23 -39.73
CA ASP A 334 5.22 -0.73 -40.24
C ASP A 334 3.89 -0.08 -40.61
N ARG A 335 3.43 0.90 -39.83
CA ARG A 335 2.22 1.65 -40.14
C ARG A 335 2.36 2.43 -41.43
N ILE A 336 3.46 3.16 -41.59
CA ILE A 336 3.75 3.97 -42.77
C ILE A 336 3.85 3.10 -44.04
N ASP A 337 4.52 1.94 -43.95
CA ASP A 337 4.76 1.08 -45.11
C ASP A 337 3.54 0.23 -45.51
N LEU A 338 2.74 -0.24 -44.54
CA LEU A 338 1.67 -1.21 -44.78
C LEU A 338 0.28 -0.62 -44.83
N PHE A 339 0.01 0.50 -44.15
CA PHE A 339 -1.34 1.05 -44.10
C PHE A 339 -1.58 2.01 -45.27
N ASP A 340 -2.73 1.86 -45.91
CA ASP A 340 -3.25 2.71 -46.98
C ASP A 340 -4.67 3.14 -46.57
N GLY A 341 -4.76 4.24 -45.81
CA GLY A 341 -5.99 4.67 -45.14
C GLY A 341 -6.44 3.69 -44.05
N ASP A 342 -7.69 3.21 -44.13
CA ASP A 342 -8.29 2.26 -43.18
C ASP A 342 -8.01 0.78 -43.54
N ALA A 343 -7.11 0.52 -44.49
CA ALA A 343 -6.75 -0.82 -44.95
C ALA A 343 -5.26 -1.09 -44.83
N VAL A 344 -4.89 -2.36 -44.66
CA VAL A 344 -3.51 -2.85 -44.75
C VAL A 344 -3.27 -3.48 -46.11
N LYS A 345 -2.13 -3.13 -46.71
CA LYS A 345 -1.65 -3.62 -48.00
C LYS A 345 -0.81 -4.87 -47.79
N PHE A 346 -1.31 -6.01 -48.26
CA PHE A 346 -0.57 -7.27 -48.34
C PHE A 346 -0.43 -7.68 -49.81
N GLY A 347 0.75 -7.41 -50.38
CA GLY A 347 0.97 -7.51 -51.83
C GLY A 347 0.11 -6.51 -52.61
N GLU A 348 -0.69 -7.01 -53.56
CA GLU A 348 -1.62 -6.19 -54.35
C GLU A 348 -2.98 -5.98 -53.64
N HIS A 349 -3.24 -6.68 -52.55
CA HIS A 349 -4.53 -6.67 -51.87
C HIS A 349 -4.59 -5.65 -50.73
N ARG A 350 -5.71 -4.93 -50.65
CA ARG A 350 -6.05 -4.01 -49.55
C ARG A 350 -7.14 -4.62 -48.69
N ILE A 351 -6.80 -4.89 -47.42
CA ILE A 351 -7.70 -5.55 -46.47
C ILE A 351 -8.07 -4.54 -45.38
N PRO A 352 -9.38 -4.25 -45.17
CA PRO A 352 -9.82 -3.34 -44.12
C PRO A 352 -9.35 -3.79 -42.73
N VAL A 353 -8.97 -2.84 -41.88
CA VAL A 353 -8.49 -3.09 -40.50
C VAL A 353 -9.58 -2.78 -39.48
N ASN A 354 -9.63 -3.52 -38.39
CA ASN A 354 -10.37 -3.09 -37.20
C ASN A 354 -9.44 -2.31 -36.26
N THR A 355 -9.71 -1.03 -36.05
CA THR A 355 -8.91 -0.17 -35.16
C THR A 355 -9.46 -0.11 -33.74
N GLN A 356 -10.66 -0.66 -33.50
CA GLN A 356 -11.25 -0.70 -32.16
C GLN A 356 -10.52 -1.70 -31.28
N PRO A 357 -10.13 -1.32 -30.05
CA PRO A 357 -9.47 -2.24 -29.13
C PRO A 357 -10.41 -3.39 -28.76
N LEU A 358 -9.85 -4.59 -28.68
CA LEU A 358 -10.58 -5.76 -28.23
C LEU A 358 -10.88 -5.63 -26.73
N ASP A 359 -12.14 -5.31 -26.42
CA ASP A 359 -12.58 -5.12 -25.04
C ASP A 359 -13.98 -5.69 -24.78
N LEU A 360 -14.20 -6.14 -23.55
CA LEU A 360 -15.48 -6.66 -23.09
C LEU A 360 -16.32 -5.54 -22.47
N THR A 361 -17.51 -5.34 -23.01
CA THR A 361 -18.45 -4.30 -22.57
C THR A 361 -19.82 -4.89 -22.31
N LEU A 362 -20.67 -4.15 -21.61
CA LEU A 362 -22.10 -4.46 -21.49
C LEU A 362 -22.89 -3.55 -22.42
N VAL A 363 -23.70 -4.15 -23.27
CA VAL A 363 -24.57 -3.44 -24.22
C VAL A 363 -26.03 -3.83 -24.01
N PRO A 364 -26.99 -2.92 -24.27
CA PRO A 364 -28.41 -3.26 -24.27
C PRO A 364 -28.74 -4.32 -25.32
N GLN A 365 -29.51 -5.33 -24.93
CA GLN A 365 -30.10 -6.34 -25.81
C GLN A 365 -31.56 -6.55 -25.41
N GLY A 366 -32.47 -5.83 -26.07
CA GLY A 366 -33.88 -5.78 -25.66
C GLY A 366 -34.03 -5.17 -24.27
N ASP A 367 -34.65 -5.90 -23.35
CA ASP A 367 -34.88 -5.50 -21.95
C ASP A 367 -33.76 -5.87 -20.97
N ALA A 368 -32.69 -6.52 -21.47
CA ALA A 368 -31.56 -7.01 -20.67
C ALA A 368 -30.24 -6.37 -21.13
N LEU A 369 -29.20 -6.55 -20.32
CA LEU A 369 -27.82 -6.27 -20.72
C LEU A 369 -27.14 -7.56 -21.16
N ALA A 370 -26.29 -7.47 -22.17
CA ALA A 370 -25.47 -8.57 -22.67
C ALA A 370 -24.00 -8.17 -22.71
N PHE A 371 -23.13 -9.11 -22.36
CA PHE A 371 -21.72 -9.02 -22.64
C PHE A 371 -21.50 -8.97 -24.15
N SER A 372 -20.67 -8.03 -24.58
CA SER A 372 -20.30 -7.81 -25.97
C SER A 372 -18.79 -7.67 -26.06
N LEU A 373 -18.18 -8.46 -26.94
CA LEU A 373 -16.77 -8.31 -27.27
C LEU A 373 -16.65 -7.37 -28.48
N THR A 374 -15.90 -6.29 -28.30
CA THR A 374 -15.77 -5.22 -29.30
C THR A 374 -15.19 -5.76 -30.60
N GLY A 375 -15.79 -5.39 -31.73
CA GLY A 375 -15.38 -5.85 -33.07
C GLY A 375 -15.85 -7.26 -33.46
N THR A 376 -16.53 -8.00 -32.57
CA THR A 376 -17.04 -9.35 -32.85
C THR A 376 -18.57 -9.43 -32.68
N ASP A 377 -19.14 -10.53 -33.16
CA ASP A 377 -20.56 -10.87 -33.00
C ASP A 377 -20.87 -11.48 -31.62
N TYR A 378 -19.87 -11.67 -30.76
CA TYR A 378 -20.04 -12.31 -29.45
C TYR A 378 -21.08 -11.54 -28.61
N ARG A 379 -22.19 -12.19 -28.26
CA ARG A 379 -23.23 -11.65 -27.39
C ARG A 379 -23.66 -12.70 -26.37
N HIS A 380 -23.52 -12.37 -25.09
CA HIS A 380 -23.95 -13.25 -24.00
C HIS A 380 -24.80 -12.47 -23.01
N VAL A 381 -26.10 -12.75 -22.96
CA VAL A 381 -27.03 -12.11 -22.02
C VAL A 381 -26.55 -12.36 -20.59
N VAL A 382 -26.57 -11.32 -19.76
CA VAL A 382 -26.24 -11.43 -18.34
C VAL A 382 -27.35 -12.22 -17.66
N ASP A 383 -26.99 -13.38 -17.09
CA ASP A 383 -27.89 -14.26 -16.34
C ASP A 383 -27.49 -14.24 -14.85
N ASP A 384 -27.60 -13.06 -14.23
CA ASP A 384 -27.36 -12.84 -12.81
C ASP A 384 -28.61 -12.20 -12.18
N PRO A 385 -29.37 -12.95 -11.35
CA PRO A 385 -30.57 -12.43 -10.69
C PRO A 385 -30.31 -11.16 -9.86
N GLY A 386 -29.16 -11.08 -9.18
CA GLY A 386 -28.78 -9.92 -8.35
C GLY A 386 -28.37 -8.70 -9.17
N PHE A 387 -28.06 -8.86 -10.46
CA PHE A 387 -27.82 -7.75 -11.38
C PHE A 387 -29.11 -7.21 -11.99
N ALA A 388 -30.13 -8.04 -12.20
CA ALA A 388 -31.43 -7.62 -12.74
C ALA A 388 -32.11 -6.54 -11.86
N ASP A 389 -31.96 -6.63 -10.53
CA ASP A 389 -32.47 -5.66 -9.57
C ASP A 389 -31.88 -4.24 -9.75
N THR A 390 -30.79 -4.11 -10.51
CA THR A 390 -30.14 -2.82 -10.78
C THR A 390 -30.70 -2.08 -12.00
N LYS A 391 -31.73 -2.64 -12.68
CA LYS A 391 -32.36 -2.04 -13.87
C LYS A 391 -32.70 -0.54 -13.74
N PRO A 392 -33.18 -0.02 -12.59
CA PRO A 392 -33.46 1.41 -12.43
C PRO A 392 -32.24 2.32 -12.68
N TYR A 393 -31.03 1.80 -12.52
CA TYR A 393 -29.78 2.57 -12.61
C TYR A 393 -29.11 2.49 -14.00
N TRP A 394 -29.59 1.64 -14.91
CA TRP A 394 -28.89 1.36 -16.18
C TRP A 394 -28.83 2.56 -17.14
N GLN A 395 -29.81 3.45 -17.08
CA GLN A 395 -29.87 4.66 -17.90
C GLN A 395 -29.24 5.88 -17.21
N GLN A 396 -28.77 5.73 -15.97
CA GLN A 396 -28.17 6.81 -15.20
C GLN A 396 -26.67 6.93 -15.54
N PHE A 397 -26.26 8.12 -15.97
CA PHE A 397 -24.89 8.37 -16.41
C PHE A 397 -23.99 8.90 -15.30
N LEU A 398 -24.54 9.68 -14.35
CA LEU A 398 -23.80 10.35 -13.29
C LEU A 398 -24.37 9.99 -11.92
N PRO A 399 -23.55 9.95 -10.86
CA PRO A 399 -24.04 9.73 -9.50
C PRO A 399 -24.87 10.92 -8.97
N SER A 400 -24.66 12.12 -9.50
CA SER A 400 -25.30 13.37 -9.08
C SER A 400 -26.56 13.75 -9.87
N GLU A 401 -26.88 13.03 -10.95
CA GLU A 401 -27.96 13.40 -11.88
C GLU A 401 -28.75 12.17 -12.35
N ASN A 402 -30.07 12.33 -12.43
CA ASN A 402 -30.97 11.43 -13.15
C ASN A 402 -32.10 12.26 -13.80
N ALA A 403 -33.11 11.62 -14.40
CA ALA A 403 -34.21 12.35 -15.04
C ALA A 403 -34.98 13.31 -14.10
N ASP A 404 -34.99 13.00 -12.80
CA ASP A 404 -35.77 13.72 -11.79
C ASP A 404 -34.95 14.74 -10.99
N VAL A 405 -33.62 14.61 -10.93
CA VAL A 405 -32.74 15.43 -10.09
C VAL A 405 -31.60 15.96 -10.95
N TYR A 406 -31.57 17.29 -11.12
CA TYR A 406 -30.47 17.96 -11.77
C TYR A 406 -29.23 17.98 -10.86
N ARG A 407 -28.02 17.87 -11.43
CA ARG A 407 -26.80 17.84 -10.61
C ARG A 407 -26.60 19.07 -9.72
N SER A 408 -27.01 20.26 -10.15
CA SER A 408 -26.93 21.45 -9.30
C SER A 408 -27.98 21.47 -8.18
N GLU A 409 -29.14 20.83 -8.38
CA GLU A 409 -30.10 20.58 -7.29
C GLU A 409 -29.52 19.62 -6.26
N HIS A 410 -28.85 18.55 -6.72
CA HIS A 410 -28.17 17.61 -5.85
C HIS A 410 -27.07 18.28 -5.02
N LEU A 411 -26.21 19.09 -5.66
CA LEU A 411 -25.15 19.83 -4.98
C LEU A 411 -25.71 20.78 -3.92
N ALA A 412 -26.72 21.58 -4.28
CA ALA A 412 -27.38 22.49 -3.34
C ALA A 412 -27.99 21.75 -2.13
N ALA A 413 -28.71 20.65 -2.39
CA ALA A 413 -29.32 19.84 -1.33
C ALA A 413 -28.29 19.12 -0.45
N ALA A 414 -27.19 18.64 -1.03
CA ALA A 414 -26.11 17.98 -0.30
C ALA A 414 -25.45 18.97 0.68
N LEU A 415 -25.11 20.17 0.20
CA LEU A 415 -24.53 21.22 1.04
C LEU A 415 -25.48 21.65 2.16
N LEU A 416 -26.77 21.81 1.84
CA LEU A 416 -27.80 22.12 2.84
C LEU A 416 -27.86 21.08 3.96
N ALA A 417 -27.79 19.80 3.62
CA ALA A 417 -27.83 18.73 4.60
C ALA A 417 -26.53 18.56 5.40
N GLU A 418 -25.38 18.85 4.80
CA GLU A 418 -24.06 18.69 5.45
C GLU A 418 -23.75 19.84 6.41
N HIS A 419 -24.11 21.07 6.05
CA HIS A 419 -23.77 22.26 6.82
C HIS A 419 -24.95 22.82 7.61
N GLY A 420 -26.17 22.48 7.21
CA GLY A 420 -27.40 23.04 7.78
C GLY A 420 -27.68 24.47 7.29
N ALA A 421 -28.96 24.84 7.27
CA ALA A 421 -29.40 26.15 6.77
C ALA A 421 -28.78 27.33 7.55
N ALA A 422 -28.62 27.20 8.88
CA ALA A 422 -28.11 28.27 9.72
C ALA A 422 -26.64 28.61 9.43
N ALA A 423 -25.79 27.61 9.16
CA ALA A 423 -24.39 27.87 8.82
C ALA A 423 -24.28 28.51 7.44
N LEU A 424 -25.03 28.00 6.46
CA LEU A 424 -25.00 28.49 5.08
C LEU A 424 -25.58 29.90 4.93
N LEU A 425 -26.59 30.27 5.72
CA LEU A 425 -27.11 31.65 5.77
C LEU A 425 -26.06 32.64 6.30
N ASN A 426 -25.10 32.18 7.09
CA ASN A 426 -24.00 32.99 7.62
C ASN A 426 -22.74 32.92 6.75
N GLU A 427 -22.74 32.19 5.64
CA GLU A 427 -21.59 32.08 4.75
C GLU A 427 -21.45 33.39 3.92
N PRO A 428 -20.34 34.14 4.09
CA PRO A 428 -20.19 35.45 3.45
C PRO A 428 -20.07 35.39 1.92
N ASP A 429 -19.58 34.29 1.35
CA ASP A 429 -19.43 34.11 -0.09
C ASP A 429 -19.94 32.73 -0.52
N LEU A 430 -21.26 32.57 -0.49
CA LEU A 430 -21.95 31.34 -0.86
C LEU A 430 -21.55 30.81 -2.26
N PRO A 431 -21.43 31.64 -3.32
CA PRO A 431 -20.97 31.18 -4.63
C PRO A 431 -19.56 30.57 -4.61
N LYS A 432 -18.62 31.21 -3.92
CA LYS A 432 -17.25 30.69 -3.81
C LYS A 432 -17.19 29.40 -3.00
N PHE A 433 -17.97 29.32 -1.92
CA PHE A 433 -18.10 28.11 -1.11
C PHE A 433 -18.62 26.92 -1.93
N VAL A 434 -19.72 27.12 -2.68
CA VAL A 434 -20.31 26.10 -3.55
C VAL A 434 -19.32 25.66 -4.64
N ALA A 435 -18.59 26.60 -5.25
CA ALA A 435 -17.58 26.29 -6.27
C ALA A 435 -16.42 25.45 -5.71
N ALA A 436 -15.99 25.70 -4.47
CA ALA A 436 -14.97 24.89 -3.80
C ALA A 436 -15.50 23.46 -3.53
N ALA A 437 -16.72 23.33 -3.01
CA ALA A 437 -17.33 22.03 -2.76
C ALA A 437 -17.53 21.19 -4.04
N ALA A 438 -17.93 21.84 -5.15
CA ALA A 438 -18.04 21.19 -6.44
C ALA A 438 -16.70 20.64 -6.94
N ALA A 439 -15.60 21.38 -6.69
CA ALA A 439 -14.26 20.98 -7.10
C ALA A 439 -13.71 19.78 -6.30
N GLU A 440 -14.12 19.60 -5.04
CA GLU A 440 -13.75 18.44 -4.22
C GLU A 440 -14.48 17.16 -4.63
N ARG A 441 -15.66 17.29 -5.28
CA ARG A 441 -16.53 16.18 -5.71
C ARG A 441 -16.32 15.83 -7.19
N TYR A 442 -15.08 15.50 -7.53
CA TYR A 442 -14.68 15.26 -8.93
C TYR A 442 -15.40 14.05 -9.58
N ASP A 443 -15.88 13.09 -8.79
CA ASP A 443 -16.64 11.92 -9.26
C ASP A 443 -18.11 12.23 -9.58
N GLU A 444 -18.59 13.43 -9.22
CA GLU A 444 -19.98 13.86 -9.40
C GLU A 444 -20.22 14.67 -10.70
N GLY A 445 -19.21 14.89 -11.54
CA GLY A 445 -19.40 15.39 -12.91
C GLY A 445 -19.82 16.86 -13.03
N TYR A 446 -19.36 17.73 -12.12
CA TYR A 446 -19.63 19.17 -12.17
C TYR A 446 -18.73 19.91 -13.18
N GLU A 447 -19.36 20.60 -14.13
CA GLU A 447 -18.69 21.60 -14.97
C GLU A 447 -18.59 22.94 -14.25
N ARG A 448 -17.35 23.41 -14.06
CA ARG A 448 -17.04 24.67 -13.37
C ARG A 448 -17.54 25.88 -14.16
N GLY A 449 -18.14 26.85 -13.45
CA GLY A 449 -18.76 28.03 -14.03
C GLY A 449 -20.20 27.81 -14.53
N VAL A 450 -20.68 26.56 -14.54
CA VAL A 450 -22.05 26.21 -14.92
C VAL A 450 -22.79 25.66 -13.70
N HIS A 451 -22.34 24.52 -13.19
CA HIS A 451 -23.09 23.79 -12.18
C HIS A 451 -22.94 24.36 -10.77
N ASP A 452 -21.77 24.91 -10.46
CA ASP A 452 -21.48 25.64 -9.23
C ASP A 452 -22.28 26.96 -9.17
N ALA A 453 -22.37 27.69 -10.29
CA ALA A 453 -23.16 28.90 -10.41
C ALA A 453 -24.67 28.61 -10.23
N ASP A 454 -25.18 27.59 -10.93
CA ASP A 454 -26.57 27.16 -10.82
C ASP A 454 -26.90 26.64 -9.41
N ALA A 455 -26.01 25.87 -8.80
CA ALA A 455 -26.20 25.35 -7.45
C ALA A 455 -26.21 26.47 -6.41
N ALA A 456 -25.38 27.50 -6.57
CA ALA A 456 -25.40 28.67 -5.69
C ALA A 456 -26.72 29.45 -5.81
N ALA A 457 -27.24 29.62 -7.03
CA ALA A 457 -28.54 30.28 -7.26
C ALA A 457 -29.71 29.47 -6.65
N ILE A 458 -29.71 28.15 -6.86
CA ILE A 458 -30.70 27.24 -6.28
C ILE A 458 -30.63 27.28 -4.75
N LEU A 459 -29.43 27.15 -4.18
CA LEU A 459 -29.22 27.12 -2.73
C LEU A 459 -29.65 28.43 -2.08
N ALA A 460 -29.35 29.58 -2.69
CA ALA A 460 -29.79 30.88 -2.16
C ALA A 460 -31.32 30.96 -2.05
N GLU A 461 -32.04 30.51 -3.08
CA GLU A 461 -33.51 30.53 -3.07
C GLU A 461 -34.08 29.50 -2.08
N VAL A 462 -33.49 28.31 -1.99
CA VAL A 462 -33.88 27.29 -1.01
C VAL A 462 -33.67 27.79 0.41
N LEU A 463 -32.57 28.47 0.72
CA LEU A 463 -32.31 29.05 2.05
C LEU A 463 -33.33 30.14 2.39
N ARG A 464 -33.73 30.98 1.42
CA ARG A 464 -34.77 31.99 1.59
C ARG A 464 -36.11 31.35 1.99
N LEU A 465 -36.54 30.32 1.26
CA LEU A 465 -37.78 29.59 1.55
C LEU A 465 -37.69 28.84 2.90
N HIS A 466 -36.56 28.19 3.16
CA HIS A 466 -36.33 27.40 4.37
C HIS A 466 -36.44 28.23 5.66
N GLY A 467 -36.00 29.49 5.63
CA GLY A 467 -36.07 30.39 6.78
C GLY A 467 -37.50 30.67 7.27
N ALA A 468 -38.48 30.69 6.37
CA ALA A 468 -39.88 30.99 6.69
C ALA A 468 -40.77 29.74 6.83
N ALA A 469 -40.41 28.63 6.18
CA ALA A 469 -41.28 27.46 6.05
C ALA A 469 -41.57 26.71 7.37
N GLY A 470 -40.64 26.73 8.33
CA GLY A 470 -40.80 25.96 9.58
C GLY A 470 -41.05 24.47 9.31
N LEU A 471 -42.15 23.91 9.83
CA LEU A 471 -42.56 22.52 9.59
C LEU A 471 -43.21 22.29 8.23
N LEU A 472 -43.51 23.35 7.47
CA LEU A 472 -44.02 23.23 6.09
C LEU A 472 -42.94 22.77 5.09
N ARG A 473 -41.69 22.58 5.56
CA ARG A 473 -40.60 21.97 4.78
C ARG A 473 -40.76 20.47 4.52
N TYR A 474 -41.64 19.79 5.27
CA TYR A 474 -42.03 18.39 5.01
C TYR A 474 -43.21 18.40 4.03
N PRO A 475 -43.36 17.47 3.07
CA PRO A 475 -44.46 17.55 2.11
C PRO A 475 -45.84 17.29 2.73
N ALA A 476 -46.88 17.74 2.02
CA ALA A 476 -48.24 17.76 2.54
C ALA A 476 -48.79 16.36 2.88
N ALA A 477 -48.38 15.32 2.13
CA ALA A 477 -48.82 13.95 2.36
C ALA A 477 -48.27 13.39 3.68
N GLU A 478 -47.02 13.70 4.02
CA GLU A 478 -46.36 13.30 5.26
C GLU A 478 -46.99 14.00 6.47
N ARG A 479 -47.25 15.31 6.34
CA ARG A 479 -47.99 16.07 7.36
C ARG A 479 -49.40 15.51 7.57
N ALA A 480 -50.08 15.17 6.48
CA ALA A 480 -51.40 14.56 6.50
C ALA A 480 -51.39 13.20 7.21
N LEU A 481 -50.46 12.31 6.89
CA LEU A 481 -50.33 11.00 7.54
C LEU A 481 -50.11 11.15 9.05
N ALA A 482 -49.18 12.02 9.45
CA ALA A 482 -48.90 12.27 10.86
C ALA A 482 -50.13 12.83 11.60
N ARG A 483 -50.89 13.73 10.97
CA ARG A 483 -52.14 14.28 11.53
C ARG A 483 -53.21 13.22 11.68
N LEU A 484 -53.45 12.42 10.62
CA LEU A 484 -54.43 11.33 10.64
C LEU A 484 -54.09 10.32 11.74
N PHE A 485 -52.83 9.92 11.83
CA PHE A 485 -52.35 9.01 12.88
C PHE A 485 -52.56 9.57 14.28
N TRP A 486 -52.22 10.84 14.50
CA TRP A 486 -52.29 11.45 15.83
C TRP A 486 -53.73 11.66 16.32
N HIS A 487 -54.65 11.93 15.41
CA HIS A 487 -56.07 12.20 15.72
C HIS A 487 -57.01 11.02 15.42
N ALA A 488 -56.48 9.85 15.05
CA ALA A 488 -57.29 8.67 14.77
C ALA A 488 -58.10 8.23 16.01
N PRO A 489 -59.32 7.67 15.82
CA PRO A 489 -60.15 7.16 16.91
C PRO A 489 -59.45 6.06 17.73
N LYS A 490 -59.76 6.00 19.03
CA LYS A 490 -59.05 5.19 20.04
C LYS A 490 -59.09 3.66 19.81
N ASP A 491 -60.04 3.16 19.01
CA ASP A 491 -60.23 1.72 18.74
C ASP A 491 -59.47 1.21 17.48
N GLU A 492 -58.88 2.11 16.68
CA GLU A 492 -58.22 1.79 15.40
C GLU A 492 -56.68 1.90 15.44
N ALA A 493 -56.11 2.26 16.59
CA ALA A 493 -54.66 2.40 16.72
C ALA A 493 -53.95 1.03 16.66
N PRO A 494 -52.85 0.87 15.88
CA PRO A 494 -52.16 -0.42 15.76
C PRO A 494 -51.71 -0.95 17.12
N GLN A 495 -52.01 -2.23 17.38
CA GLN A 495 -51.32 -2.99 18.41
C GLN A 495 -49.85 -3.11 17.98
N ALA A 496 -48.94 -2.51 18.75
CA ALA A 496 -47.51 -2.60 18.46
C ALA A 496 -47.08 -4.08 18.43
N VAL A 497 -46.47 -4.50 17.32
CA VAL A 497 -45.97 -5.87 17.14
C VAL A 497 -44.59 -5.97 17.82
N GLY A 498 -44.51 -6.73 18.92
CA GLY A 498 -43.25 -7.04 19.59
C GLY A 498 -43.45 -7.57 21.02
N ASP A 499 -43.29 -8.88 21.19
CA ASP A 499 -43.23 -9.54 22.50
C ASP A 499 -42.00 -9.06 23.31
N ASP A 500 -42.13 -9.09 24.64
CA ASP A 500 -41.19 -8.72 25.72
C ASP A 500 -41.14 -7.25 26.22
N GLY A 501 -41.86 -6.31 25.60
CA GLY A 501 -42.07 -4.94 26.15
C GLY A 501 -43.54 -4.53 26.36
N ALA A 502 -44.48 -5.31 25.83
CA ALA A 502 -45.87 -4.95 25.53
C ALA A 502 -46.79 -4.66 26.75
N ALA A 503 -46.30 -4.75 27.98
CA ALA A 503 -47.10 -4.48 29.18
C ALA A 503 -47.16 -3.00 29.60
N ARG A 504 -46.30 -2.12 29.06
CA ARG A 504 -46.14 -0.74 29.59
C ARG A 504 -47.08 0.33 28.99
N PHE A 505 -47.66 0.14 27.82
CA PHE A 505 -48.49 1.18 27.17
C PHE A 505 -49.71 0.60 26.44
N ARG A 506 -50.71 0.14 27.19
CA ARG A 506 -52.05 -0.21 26.66
C ARG A 506 -52.97 1.00 26.49
N ASP A 507 -52.52 2.18 26.87
CA ASP A 507 -53.29 3.42 26.84
C ASP A 507 -52.68 4.37 25.79
N THR A 508 -53.48 4.68 24.76
CA THR A 508 -53.11 5.58 23.66
C THR A 508 -52.73 6.98 24.17
N GLU A 509 -53.35 7.48 25.24
CA GLU A 509 -53.03 8.78 25.82
C GLU A 509 -51.67 8.77 26.53
N ALA A 510 -51.36 7.71 27.28
CA ALA A 510 -50.06 7.54 27.93
C ALA A 510 -48.91 7.45 26.90
N ARG A 511 -49.15 6.79 25.76
CA ARG A 511 -48.19 6.68 24.65
C ARG A 511 -47.95 8.04 23.97
N GLN A 512 -49.01 8.77 23.63
CA GLN A 512 -48.90 10.12 23.06
C GLN A 512 -48.18 11.10 24.01
N ALA A 513 -48.47 11.03 25.30
CA ALA A 513 -47.78 11.84 26.32
C ALA A 513 -46.28 11.49 26.42
N ALA A 514 -45.95 10.20 26.37
CA ALA A 514 -44.56 9.72 26.38
C ALA A 514 -43.77 10.22 25.16
N TRP A 515 -44.30 10.03 23.94
CA TRP A 515 -43.66 10.51 22.71
C TRP A 515 -43.51 12.03 22.70
N THR A 516 -44.51 12.77 23.18
CA THR A 516 -44.41 14.23 23.29
C THR A 516 -43.30 14.66 24.27
N ALA A 517 -43.21 14.00 25.43
CA ALA A 517 -42.18 14.29 26.41
C ALA A 517 -40.77 13.95 25.89
N GLN A 518 -40.65 12.82 25.19
CA GLN A 518 -39.41 12.35 24.57
C GLN A 518 -38.96 13.30 23.45
N ALA A 519 -39.85 13.66 22.51
CA ALA A 519 -39.57 14.60 21.43
C ALA A 519 -39.04 15.94 21.95
N ARG A 520 -39.71 16.52 22.95
CA ARG A 520 -39.29 17.78 23.60
C ARG A 520 -37.93 17.65 24.29
N SER A 521 -37.67 16.52 24.95
CA SER A 521 -36.40 16.32 25.67
C SER A 521 -35.24 16.10 24.70
N LEU A 522 -35.45 15.33 23.64
CA LEU A 522 -34.45 15.07 22.61
C LEU A 522 -34.16 16.33 21.77
N ALA A 523 -35.18 17.15 21.47
CA ALA A 523 -34.96 18.46 20.84
C ALA A 523 -34.08 19.37 21.70
N ARG A 524 -34.32 19.44 23.02
CA ARG A 524 -33.42 20.17 23.94
C ARG A 524 -32.01 19.60 23.96
N ALA A 525 -31.86 18.28 23.88
CA ALA A 525 -30.55 17.64 23.82
C ALA A 525 -29.81 17.97 22.51
N ARG A 526 -30.52 17.94 21.37
CA ARG A 526 -29.99 18.37 20.07
C ARG A 526 -29.49 19.81 20.14
N ASP A 527 -30.30 20.72 20.67
CA ASP A 527 -29.96 22.15 20.74
C ASP A 527 -28.79 22.41 21.70
N ALA A 528 -28.68 21.65 22.79
CA ALA A 528 -27.60 21.79 23.76
C ALA A 528 -26.25 21.21 23.29
N PHE A 529 -26.27 20.13 22.51
CA PHE A 529 -25.06 19.37 22.15
C PHE A 529 -24.73 19.39 20.66
N GLY A 530 -25.54 20.01 19.81
CA GLY A 530 -25.34 20.09 18.36
C GLY A 530 -25.43 18.73 17.65
N ARG A 531 -26.09 17.73 18.26
CA ARG A 531 -26.21 16.38 17.73
C ARG A 531 -27.58 16.15 17.09
N ALA A 532 -27.63 16.10 15.76
CA ALA A 532 -28.87 15.86 15.02
C ALA A 532 -29.41 14.42 15.16
N ASP A 533 -28.51 13.45 15.34
CA ASP A 533 -28.79 12.00 15.40
C ASP A 533 -29.49 11.54 16.69
N VAL A 534 -29.63 12.41 17.69
CA VAL A 534 -30.32 12.06 18.96
C VAL A 534 -31.82 11.79 18.76
N MET A 535 -32.40 12.24 17.65
CA MET A 535 -33.82 12.03 17.32
C MET A 535 -34.07 10.69 16.62
N ASP A 536 -33.03 10.07 16.02
CA ASP A 536 -33.16 8.92 15.11
C ASP A 536 -33.90 7.74 15.74
N GLY A 537 -33.64 7.47 17.04
CA GLY A 537 -34.33 6.41 17.77
C GLY A 537 -35.84 6.65 17.92
N LEU A 538 -36.26 7.89 18.18
CA LEU A 538 -37.67 8.27 18.25
C LEU A 538 -38.31 8.26 16.84
N VAL A 539 -37.59 8.74 15.83
CA VAL A 539 -38.04 8.71 14.43
C VAL A 539 -38.30 7.27 14.00
N GLY A 540 -37.38 6.33 14.27
CA GLY A 540 -37.58 4.93 13.94
C GLY A 540 -38.78 4.28 14.65
N GLU A 541 -39.04 4.65 15.91
CA GLU A 541 -40.23 4.17 16.64
C GLU A 541 -41.54 4.71 16.02
N LEU A 542 -41.57 6.01 15.69
CA LEU A 542 -42.72 6.65 15.06
C LEU A 542 -42.94 6.15 13.62
N GLU A 543 -41.87 5.90 12.87
CA GLU A 543 -41.91 5.33 11.51
C GLU A 543 -42.58 3.96 11.51
N ALA A 544 -42.19 3.08 12.44
CA ALA A 544 -42.82 1.76 12.58
C ALA A 544 -44.32 1.88 12.91
N ALA A 545 -44.69 2.82 13.79
CA ALA A 545 -46.08 3.06 14.17
C ALA A 545 -46.92 3.64 13.01
N LEU A 546 -46.36 4.61 12.27
CA LEU A 546 -47.00 5.24 11.11
C LEU A 546 -47.15 4.25 9.95
N THR A 547 -46.15 3.40 9.70
CA THR A 547 -46.21 2.34 8.69
C THR A 547 -47.29 1.31 9.03
N GLY A 548 -47.37 0.91 10.30
CA GLY A 548 -48.43 0.03 10.79
C GLY A 548 -49.82 0.63 10.60
N PHE A 549 -49.98 1.91 10.93
CA PHE A 549 -51.24 2.65 10.76
C PHE A 549 -51.64 2.82 9.29
N LEU A 550 -50.70 3.20 8.42
CA LEU A 550 -50.94 3.35 6.99
C LEU A 550 -51.44 2.03 6.37
N THR A 551 -50.87 0.91 6.83
CA THR A 551 -51.27 -0.44 6.41
C THR A 551 -52.65 -0.83 6.97
N SER A 552 -52.90 -0.61 8.27
CA SER A 552 -54.17 -1.01 8.91
C SER A 552 -55.37 -0.19 8.45
N ALA A 553 -55.18 1.11 8.21
CA ALA A 553 -56.21 2.00 7.67
C ALA A 553 -56.45 1.77 6.17
N GLY A 554 -55.59 0.99 5.49
CA GLY A 554 -55.70 0.68 4.08
C GLY A 554 -55.65 1.90 3.16
N LEU A 555 -55.00 2.99 3.59
CA LEU A 555 -54.98 4.27 2.87
C LEU A 555 -54.05 4.22 1.64
N ALA A 556 -52.92 3.49 1.72
CA ALA A 556 -51.97 3.38 0.62
C ALA A 556 -52.43 2.47 -0.54
N ALA A 557 -53.39 1.57 -0.30
CA ALA A 557 -53.82 0.55 -1.26
C ALA A 557 -55.09 0.95 -2.06
N ARG A 558 -55.51 2.21 -2.02
CA ARG A 558 -56.77 2.67 -2.63
C ARG A 558 -56.56 3.23 -4.05
N PRO A 559 -57.09 2.59 -5.11
CA PRO A 559 -56.87 3.03 -6.50
C PRO A 559 -57.56 4.35 -6.86
N ARG A 560 -58.56 4.78 -6.08
CA ARG A 560 -59.44 5.93 -6.38
C ARG A 560 -59.02 7.22 -5.68
N SER A 561 -58.09 7.13 -4.73
CA SER A 561 -57.69 8.21 -3.81
C SER A 561 -56.20 8.07 -3.48
N PRO A 562 -55.31 8.29 -4.47
CA PRO A 562 -53.88 8.01 -4.31
C PRO A 562 -53.29 8.79 -3.12
N PHE A 563 -52.76 8.06 -2.15
CA PHE A 563 -52.09 8.61 -0.96
C PHE A 563 -50.87 7.75 -0.63
N ASP A 564 -49.69 8.22 -1.04
CA ASP A 564 -48.41 7.50 -0.91
C ASP A 564 -47.35 8.35 -0.18
N PRO A 565 -47.55 8.64 1.12
CA PRO A 565 -46.58 9.38 1.93
C PRO A 565 -45.35 8.52 2.24
N ASP A 566 -44.17 9.15 2.37
CA ASP A 566 -42.98 8.48 2.93
C ASP A 566 -43.12 8.37 4.47
N PRO A 567 -43.28 7.16 5.06
CA PRO A 567 -43.48 7.00 6.50
C PRO A 567 -42.32 7.52 7.33
N HIS A 568 -41.09 7.50 6.77
CA HIS A 568 -39.91 8.00 7.45
C HIS A 568 -39.96 9.53 7.56
N LEU A 569 -40.26 10.23 6.46
CA LEU A 569 -40.43 11.68 6.48
C LEU A 569 -41.64 12.12 7.34
N ALA A 570 -42.72 11.33 7.35
CA ALA A 570 -43.86 11.55 8.24
C ALA A 570 -43.49 11.40 9.72
N ALA A 571 -42.60 10.45 10.05
CA ALA A 571 -42.09 10.25 11.39
C ALA A 571 -41.16 11.37 11.85
N GLU A 572 -40.25 11.81 10.97
CA GLU A 572 -39.41 12.99 11.21
C GLU A 572 -40.28 14.23 11.45
N TYR A 573 -41.27 14.48 10.58
CA TYR A 573 -42.23 15.57 10.77
C TYR A 573 -42.96 15.47 12.11
N LEU A 574 -43.48 14.28 12.47
CA LEU A 574 -44.22 14.08 13.70
C LEU A 574 -43.32 14.33 14.93
N ALA A 575 -42.07 13.87 14.89
CA ALA A 575 -41.11 14.12 15.96
C ALA A 575 -40.83 15.63 16.15
N GLU A 576 -40.60 16.37 15.06
CA GLU A 576 -40.42 17.83 15.09
C GLU A 576 -41.69 18.57 15.52
N GLN A 577 -42.86 18.10 15.06
CA GLN A 577 -44.16 18.62 15.45
C GLN A 577 -44.33 18.51 16.96
N LEU A 578 -44.15 17.32 17.55
CA LEU A 578 -44.30 17.09 18.99
C LEU A 578 -43.26 17.84 19.84
N ALA A 579 -42.06 18.04 19.30
CA ALA A 579 -41.04 18.87 19.93
C ALA A 579 -41.49 20.35 20.03
N SER A 580 -42.18 20.86 19.00
CA SER A 580 -42.67 22.24 18.94
C SER A 580 -44.01 22.48 19.67
N GLY A 581 -44.92 21.50 19.66
CA GLY A 581 -46.27 21.63 20.25
C GLY A 581 -47.27 20.58 19.74
N THR A 582 -48.43 20.50 20.37
CA THR A 582 -49.49 19.54 19.99
C THR A 582 -50.48 20.09 18.96
N ALA A 583 -50.43 21.38 18.64
CA ALA A 583 -51.21 21.98 17.56
C ALA A 583 -50.46 21.76 16.22
N PHE A 584 -51.03 20.94 15.34
CA PHE A 584 -50.38 20.53 14.10
C PHE A 584 -50.28 21.69 13.10
N ALA A 585 -49.13 21.81 12.42
CA ALA A 585 -48.96 22.77 11.34
C ALA A 585 -50.06 22.62 10.27
N ALA A 586 -50.70 23.73 9.91
CA ALA A 586 -51.69 23.80 8.85
C ALA A 586 -51.32 24.92 7.87
N SER A 587 -50.91 24.56 6.66
CA SER A 587 -50.49 25.54 5.65
C SER A 587 -51.62 26.51 5.27
N GLY A 588 -51.26 27.75 4.97
CA GLY A 588 -52.19 28.72 4.39
C GLY A 588 -52.86 28.23 3.11
N ARG A 589 -52.15 27.45 2.29
CA ARG A 589 -52.63 26.93 1.00
C ARG A 589 -53.73 25.87 1.20
N ALA A 590 -53.51 24.89 2.08
CA ALA A 590 -54.53 23.88 2.39
C ALA A 590 -55.77 24.49 3.07
N ARG A 591 -55.58 25.44 3.98
CA ARG A 591 -56.69 26.17 4.60
C ARG A 591 -57.48 27.02 3.59
N ALA A 592 -56.79 27.68 2.66
CA ALA A 592 -57.44 28.45 1.59
C ALA A 592 -58.22 27.56 0.62
N LEU A 593 -57.71 26.36 0.31
CA LEU A 593 -58.42 25.35 -0.48
C LEU A 593 -59.72 24.92 0.21
N LEU A 594 -59.65 24.54 1.50
CA LEU A 594 -60.83 24.16 2.27
C LEU A 594 -61.84 25.31 2.40
N ALA A 595 -61.38 26.53 2.68
CA ALA A 595 -62.27 27.68 2.77
C ALA A 595 -62.93 28.01 1.41
N ALA A 596 -62.22 27.85 0.29
CA ALA A 596 -62.80 28.04 -1.03
C ALA A 596 -63.84 26.95 -1.36
N PHE A 597 -63.56 25.71 -0.98
CA PHE A 597 -64.48 24.59 -1.12
C PHE A 597 -65.75 24.78 -0.27
N GLU A 598 -65.61 25.13 1.01
CA GLU A 598 -66.73 25.41 1.91
C GLU A 598 -67.63 26.53 1.36
N ASN A 599 -67.01 27.62 0.88
CA ASN A 599 -67.75 28.72 0.24
C ASN A 599 -68.45 28.30 -1.06
N HIS A 600 -67.88 27.36 -1.81
CA HIS A 600 -68.44 26.88 -3.07
C HIS A 600 -69.68 26.00 -2.87
N ILE A 601 -69.64 25.05 -1.92
CA ILE A 601 -70.76 24.13 -1.67
C ILE A 601 -71.83 24.75 -0.75
N GLY A 602 -71.47 25.78 0.02
CA GLY A 602 -72.35 26.50 0.92
C GLY A 602 -72.60 25.77 2.26
N PRO A 603 -73.13 26.49 3.28
CA PRO A 603 -73.19 26.02 4.66
C PRO A 603 -74.08 24.78 4.85
N THR A 604 -75.15 24.64 4.04
CA THR A 604 -76.06 23.50 4.13
C THR A 604 -75.40 22.20 3.64
N ALA A 605 -74.72 22.25 2.49
CA ALA A 605 -74.01 21.09 1.96
C ALA A 605 -72.80 20.74 2.81
N TRP A 606 -72.11 21.74 3.36
CA TRP A 606 -71.01 21.54 4.31
C TRP A 606 -71.43 20.78 5.57
N ALA A 607 -72.55 21.18 6.18
CA ALA A 607 -73.08 20.47 7.34
C ALA A 607 -73.52 19.03 7.01
N ALA A 608 -74.09 18.81 5.82
CA ALA A 608 -74.43 17.47 5.34
C ALA A 608 -73.18 16.60 5.14
N LEU A 609 -72.16 17.14 4.48
CA LEU A 609 -70.88 16.46 4.27
C LEU A 609 -70.20 16.08 5.60
N ALA A 610 -70.16 17.00 6.57
CA ALA A 610 -69.61 16.71 7.90
C ALA A 610 -70.38 15.59 8.61
N THR A 611 -71.70 15.53 8.42
CA THR A 611 -72.54 14.44 8.96
C THR A 611 -72.25 13.11 8.27
N ASP A 612 -72.11 13.12 6.95
CA ASP A 612 -71.80 11.93 6.14
C ASP A 612 -70.42 11.36 6.48
N LEU A 613 -69.40 12.22 6.61
CA LEU A 613 -68.05 11.83 7.02
C LEU A 613 -68.04 11.21 8.43
N ALA A 614 -68.77 11.79 9.39
CA ALA A 614 -68.86 11.26 10.75
C ALA A 614 -69.62 9.92 10.84
N ALA A 615 -70.54 9.64 9.91
CA ALA A 615 -71.36 8.44 9.92
C ALA A 615 -70.64 7.19 9.38
N LEU A 616 -69.55 7.34 8.62
CA LEU A 616 -68.87 6.24 7.94
C LEU A 616 -68.08 5.32 8.89
N GLY A 617 -67.52 5.86 9.97
CA GLY A 617 -66.81 5.09 11.01
C GLY A 617 -65.51 4.40 10.58
N ASP A 618 -65.23 4.25 9.28
CA ASP A 618 -63.99 3.72 8.70
C ASP A 618 -63.15 4.88 8.11
N LEU A 619 -61.90 5.02 8.57
CA LEU A 619 -61.05 6.13 8.15
C LEU A 619 -60.80 6.17 6.64
N GLY A 620 -60.61 5.01 6.01
CA GLY A 620 -60.32 4.98 4.59
C GLY A 620 -61.55 5.31 3.73
N LEU A 621 -62.76 4.86 4.10
CA LEU A 621 -64.00 5.29 3.43
C LEU A 621 -64.24 6.79 3.62
N THR A 622 -63.91 7.32 4.81
CA THR A 622 -63.99 8.75 5.11
C THR A 622 -63.02 9.55 4.23
N TRP A 623 -61.78 9.05 4.07
CA TRP A 623 -60.78 9.61 3.17
C TRP A 623 -61.24 9.60 1.71
N ASP A 624 -61.77 8.48 1.21
CA ASP A 624 -62.28 8.37 -0.16
C ASP A 624 -63.42 9.34 -0.43
N LEU A 625 -64.36 9.49 0.52
CA LEU A 625 -65.47 10.43 0.37
C LEU A 625 -64.93 11.86 0.31
N ALA A 626 -64.06 12.25 1.25
CA ALA A 626 -63.45 13.57 1.27
C ALA A 626 -62.62 13.85 0.00
N TRP A 627 -61.87 12.86 -0.48
CA TRP A 627 -61.11 12.92 -1.74
C TRP A 627 -62.03 13.23 -2.90
N ASN A 628 -63.12 12.45 -3.09
CA ASN A 628 -64.04 12.65 -4.22
C ASN A 628 -64.66 14.05 -4.24
N TRP A 629 -64.98 14.61 -3.07
CA TRP A 629 -65.53 15.97 -2.97
C TRP A 629 -64.50 17.04 -3.34
N LEU A 630 -63.29 16.96 -2.78
CA LEU A 630 -62.25 17.96 -3.03
C LEU A 630 -61.65 17.83 -4.44
N ASP A 631 -61.44 16.62 -4.93
CA ASP A 631 -60.97 16.36 -6.30
C ASP A 631 -61.95 16.91 -7.34
N ALA A 632 -63.26 16.64 -7.17
CA ALA A 632 -64.30 17.18 -8.04
C ALA A 632 -64.34 18.72 -8.02
N PHE A 633 -64.13 19.34 -6.85
CA PHE A 633 -64.03 20.80 -6.74
C PHE A 633 -62.79 21.35 -7.45
N THR A 634 -61.62 20.75 -7.24
CA THR A 634 -60.38 21.19 -7.88
C THR A 634 -60.38 20.97 -9.40
N ALA A 635 -61.09 19.96 -9.90
CA ALA A 635 -61.28 19.74 -11.34
C ALA A 635 -62.20 20.77 -12.00
N GLN A 636 -63.04 21.47 -11.23
CA GLN A 636 -64.02 22.44 -11.72
C GLN A 636 -63.60 23.90 -11.53
N ALA A 637 -62.79 24.18 -10.50
CA ALA A 637 -62.17 25.49 -10.28
C ALA A 637 -61.13 25.79 -11.37
N ASP A 638 -60.78 27.08 -11.58
CA ASP A 638 -59.62 27.45 -12.41
C ASP A 638 -58.41 26.63 -11.92
N SER A 639 -57.94 25.70 -12.77
CA SER A 639 -56.98 24.64 -12.42
C SER A 639 -55.67 25.18 -11.84
N ASP A 640 -55.36 26.44 -12.12
CA ASP A 640 -54.09 27.08 -11.77
C ASP A 640 -54.11 27.68 -10.36
N ARG A 641 -55.28 27.77 -9.70
CA ARG A 641 -55.40 28.41 -8.38
C ARG A 641 -54.91 27.53 -7.23
N PHE A 642 -55.07 26.21 -7.32
CA PHE A 642 -54.71 25.27 -6.26
C PHE A 642 -53.76 24.21 -6.79
N ASP A 643 -52.66 23.98 -6.09
CA ASP A 643 -51.68 22.96 -6.44
C ASP A 643 -52.16 21.61 -5.89
N PRO A 644 -52.29 20.56 -6.73
CA PRO A 644 -52.66 19.22 -6.26
C PRO A 644 -51.77 18.68 -5.14
N ALA A 645 -50.52 19.16 -5.04
CA ALA A 645 -49.62 18.79 -3.95
C ALA A 645 -50.12 19.23 -2.56
N ASP A 646 -51.03 20.21 -2.46
CA ASP A 646 -51.61 20.68 -1.20
C ASP A 646 -52.85 19.87 -0.77
N LEU A 647 -53.42 19.06 -1.67
CA LEU A 647 -54.67 18.32 -1.44
C LEU A 647 -54.60 17.33 -0.26
N PRO A 648 -53.52 16.55 -0.05
CA PRO A 648 -53.45 15.62 1.08
C PRO A 648 -53.60 16.29 2.45
N GLU A 649 -53.03 17.47 2.64
CA GLU A 649 -53.13 18.22 3.90
C GLU A 649 -54.56 18.77 4.10
N ALA A 650 -55.19 19.30 3.04
CA ALA A 650 -56.58 19.74 3.09
C ALA A 650 -57.54 18.58 3.45
N LEU A 651 -57.30 17.40 2.88
CA LEU A 651 -58.06 16.20 3.23
C LEU A 651 -57.89 15.81 4.70
N ALA A 652 -56.65 15.78 5.21
CA ALA A 652 -56.41 15.47 6.62
C ALA A 652 -57.00 16.52 7.58
N LEU A 653 -57.04 17.79 7.20
CA LEU A 653 -57.70 18.85 7.96
C LEU A 653 -59.23 18.65 8.01
N LEU A 654 -59.84 18.16 6.93
CA LEU A 654 -61.27 17.87 6.84
C LEU A 654 -61.66 16.58 7.58
N VAL A 655 -60.88 15.51 7.40
CA VAL A 655 -61.17 14.17 7.93
C VAL A 655 -60.80 14.03 9.40
N ALA A 656 -59.72 14.68 9.84
CA ALA A 656 -59.25 14.63 11.22
C ALA A 656 -59.26 16.04 11.85
N PRO A 657 -60.45 16.54 12.28
CA PRO A 657 -60.56 17.82 12.96
C PRO A 657 -59.85 17.75 14.33
N GLY A 658 -59.02 18.73 14.61
CA GLY A 658 -58.15 18.78 15.80
C GLY A 658 -57.31 20.04 15.81
N ASP A 659 -56.62 20.31 16.92
CA ASP A 659 -55.82 21.53 17.11
C ASP A 659 -54.85 21.76 15.95
N ALA A 660 -54.95 22.93 15.32
CA ALA A 660 -54.14 23.31 14.17
C ALA A 660 -53.51 24.69 14.41
N ALA A 661 -52.21 24.79 14.13
CA ALA A 661 -51.47 26.04 14.11
C ALA A 661 -51.37 26.54 12.67
N ALA A 662 -51.98 27.70 12.39
CA ALA A 662 -51.88 28.34 11.09
C ALA A 662 -50.44 28.78 10.81
N LEU A 663 -49.85 28.24 9.74
CA LEU A 663 -48.53 28.66 9.24
C LEU A 663 -48.68 29.22 7.83
N ASP A 664 -48.32 30.49 7.68
CA ASP A 664 -48.36 31.21 6.41
C ASP A 664 -46.92 31.47 5.95
N ALA A 665 -46.42 30.61 5.07
CA ALA A 665 -45.10 30.74 4.45
C ALA A 665 -45.19 30.47 2.94
N GLU A 666 -44.38 31.20 2.18
CA GLU A 666 -44.19 30.92 0.76
C GLU A 666 -43.30 29.66 0.61
N LEU A 667 -43.77 28.67 -0.15
CA LEU A 667 -43.07 27.39 -0.37
C LEU A 667 -42.57 27.23 -1.80
N THR A 668 -43.03 28.08 -2.72
CA THR A 668 -42.76 27.97 -4.15
C THR A 668 -41.96 29.18 -4.62
N ALA A 669 -40.97 28.95 -5.48
CA ALA A 669 -40.19 29.98 -6.11
C ALA A 669 -39.78 29.57 -7.54
N GLN A 670 -39.30 30.55 -8.29
CA GLN A 670 -38.68 30.34 -9.60
C GLN A 670 -37.22 30.75 -9.50
N VAL A 671 -36.30 29.89 -9.93
CA VAL A 671 -34.87 30.21 -9.99
C VAL A 671 -34.50 30.52 -11.44
N PRO A 672 -34.41 31.80 -11.84
CA PRO A 672 -34.09 32.17 -13.20
C PRO A 672 -32.58 32.19 -13.47
N GLY A 673 -32.21 32.21 -14.75
CA GLY A 673 -30.84 32.48 -15.18
C GLY A 673 -29.92 31.27 -15.23
N LEU A 674 -30.46 30.06 -15.00
CA LEU A 674 -29.67 28.82 -14.99
C LEU A 674 -28.96 28.59 -16.33
N LEU A 675 -27.76 28.00 -16.25
CA LEU A 675 -26.86 27.74 -17.36
C LEU A 675 -26.91 26.28 -17.82
N GLY A 676 -27.25 25.38 -16.89
CA GLY A 676 -27.40 23.96 -17.09
C GLY A 676 -28.50 23.54 -18.05
N THR A 677 -28.37 22.32 -18.56
CA THR A 677 -29.42 21.64 -19.34
C THR A 677 -29.94 20.45 -18.55
N HIS A 678 -31.23 20.44 -18.25
CA HIS A 678 -31.90 19.34 -17.55
C HIS A 678 -33.40 19.34 -17.88
N ALA A 679 -34.07 18.19 -17.76
CA ALA A 679 -35.50 18.05 -18.08
C ALA A 679 -36.42 18.94 -17.21
N ARG A 680 -35.96 19.35 -16.02
CA ARG A 680 -36.68 20.25 -15.10
C ARG A 680 -36.44 21.74 -15.34
N ILE A 681 -35.50 22.09 -16.22
CA ILE A 681 -35.17 23.49 -16.53
C ILE A 681 -35.89 23.87 -17.81
N GLU A 682 -36.84 24.79 -17.71
CA GLU A 682 -37.57 25.33 -18.86
C GLU A 682 -37.23 26.80 -19.03
N ASN A 683 -36.80 27.20 -20.23
CA ASN A 683 -36.44 28.59 -20.53
C ASN A 683 -35.42 29.21 -19.55
N ARG A 684 -34.45 28.40 -19.06
CA ARG A 684 -33.44 28.79 -18.03
C ARG A 684 -34.04 29.13 -16.67
N VAL A 685 -35.23 28.62 -16.38
CA VAL A 685 -35.91 28.77 -15.10
C VAL A 685 -36.19 27.38 -14.52
N LEU A 686 -35.88 27.20 -13.24
CA LEU A 686 -36.26 26.02 -12.47
C LEU A 686 -37.37 26.38 -11.48
N PRO A 687 -38.57 25.81 -11.62
CA PRO A 687 -39.59 25.89 -10.57
C PRO A 687 -39.15 25.05 -9.38
N ILE A 688 -39.11 25.67 -8.21
CA ILE A 688 -38.79 25.00 -6.94
C ILE A 688 -39.99 25.09 -6.02
N ARG A 689 -40.35 23.96 -5.43
CA ARG A 689 -41.20 23.87 -4.25
C ARG A 689 -40.38 23.25 -3.13
N LEU A 690 -40.23 23.96 -2.00
CA LEU A 690 -39.25 23.62 -0.97
C LEU A 690 -39.41 22.19 -0.43
N ASP A 691 -40.62 21.82 -0.04
CA ASP A 691 -40.94 20.50 0.51
C ASP A 691 -40.71 19.37 -0.51
N GLU A 692 -41.11 19.59 -1.76
CA GLU A 692 -40.82 18.66 -2.88
C GLU A 692 -39.31 18.51 -3.12
N PHE A 693 -38.59 19.63 -3.17
CA PHE A 693 -37.15 19.67 -3.42
C PHE A 693 -36.40 18.89 -2.33
N LEU A 694 -36.69 19.15 -1.05
CA LEU A 694 -36.04 18.48 0.07
C LEU A 694 -36.35 16.98 0.12
N ALA A 695 -37.61 16.59 -0.10
CA ALA A 695 -37.99 15.18 -0.11
C ALA A 695 -37.37 14.42 -1.29
N ARG A 696 -37.47 14.95 -2.51
CA ARG A 696 -36.91 14.34 -3.73
C ARG A 696 -35.40 14.20 -3.66
N THR A 697 -34.68 15.28 -3.34
CA THR A 697 -33.20 15.26 -3.27
C THR A 697 -32.70 14.48 -2.06
N GLY A 698 -33.46 14.45 -0.96
CA GLY A 698 -33.23 13.58 0.19
C GLY A 698 -33.32 12.09 -0.18
N ARG A 699 -34.40 11.67 -0.85
CA ARG A 699 -34.56 10.30 -1.38
C ARG A 699 -33.46 9.95 -2.37
N PHE A 700 -33.09 10.87 -3.25
CA PHE A 700 -31.97 10.67 -4.17
C PHE A 700 -30.67 10.37 -3.41
N ARG A 701 -30.34 11.17 -2.38
CA ARG A 701 -29.12 10.98 -1.57
C ARG A 701 -29.13 9.70 -0.72
N ARG A 702 -30.27 9.34 -0.12
CA ARG A 702 -30.36 8.19 0.80
C ARG A 702 -30.52 6.85 0.07
N THR A 703 -31.15 6.84 -1.10
CA THR A 703 -31.54 5.60 -1.80
C THR A 703 -30.89 5.49 -3.17
N VAL A 704 -31.07 6.49 -4.03
CA VAL A 704 -30.68 6.41 -5.45
C VAL A 704 -29.15 6.43 -5.60
N LEU A 705 -28.47 7.37 -4.97
CA LEU A 705 -27.01 7.53 -5.05
C LEU A 705 -26.26 6.30 -4.51
N PRO A 706 -26.56 5.78 -3.30
CA PRO A 706 -25.97 4.53 -2.82
C PRO A 706 -26.29 3.33 -3.72
N GLY A 707 -27.53 3.24 -4.23
CA GLY A 707 -27.96 2.20 -5.17
C GLY A 707 -27.19 2.24 -6.49
N TYR A 708 -26.98 3.43 -7.04
CA TYR A 708 -26.19 3.66 -8.25
C TYR A 708 -24.71 3.27 -8.04
N ARG A 709 -24.11 3.67 -6.92
CA ARG A 709 -22.73 3.26 -6.56
C ARG A 709 -22.60 1.76 -6.34
N ALA A 710 -23.64 1.09 -5.80
CA ALA A 710 -23.67 -0.36 -5.69
C ALA A 710 -23.79 -1.02 -7.08
N TYR A 711 -24.63 -0.48 -7.97
CA TYR A 711 -24.74 -0.90 -9.36
C TYR A 711 -23.40 -0.79 -10.10
N GLN A 712 -22.70 0.34 -10.03
CA GLN A 712 -21.41 0.51 -10.70
C GLN A 712 -20.37 -0.53 -10.26
N ARG A 713 -20.29 -0.81 -8.96
CA ARG A 713 -19.42 -1.86 -8.42
C ARG A 713 -19.79 -3.24 -8.96
N ARG A 714 -21.07 -3.63 -8.84
CA ARG A 714 -21.57 -4.91 -9.38
C ARG A 714 -21.32 -5.04 -10.88
N ARG A 715 -21.50 -3.97 -11.65
CA ARG A 715 -21.24 -3.92 -13.09
C ARG A 715 -19.76 -4.18 -13.40
N ALA A 716 -18.85 -3.55 -12.65
CA ALA A 716 -17.42 -3.74 -12.82
C ALA A 716 -17.01 -5.18 -12.48
N ASP A 717 -17.47 -5.70 -11.33
CA ASP A 717 -17.20 -7.06 -10.88
C ASP A 717 -17.70 -8.10 -11.89
N LEU A 718 -18.90 -7.88 -12.44
CA LEU A 718 -19.52 -8.74 -13.45
C LEU A 718 -18.71 -8.76 -14.77
N ILE A 719 -18.28 -7.59 -15.26
CA ILE A 719 -17.42 -7.51 -16.46
C ILE A 719 -16.10 -8.21 -16.21
N GLU A 720 -15.48 -8.01 -15.04
CA GLU A 720 -14.18 -8.60 -14.74
C GLU A 720 -14.25 -10.11 -14.56
N SER A 721 -15.28 -10.61 -13.88
CA SER A 721 -15.55 -12.04 -13.74
C SER A 721 -15.70 -12.72 -15.11
N HIS A 722 -16.49 -12.12 -16.01
CA HIS A 722 -16.70 -12.66 -17.35
C HIS A 722 -15.46 -12.53 -18.24
N ARG A 723 -14.71 -11.41 -18.14
CA ARG A 723 -13.41 -11.22 -18.82
C ARG A 723 -12.42 -12.31 -18.41
N SER A 724 -12.31 -12.57 -17.11
CA SER A 724 -11.44 -13.61 -16.56
C SER A 724 -11.86 -15.01 -16.99
N GLY A 725 -13.17 -15.29 -17.03
CA GLY A 725 -13.70 -16.57 -17.54
C GLY A 725 -13.39 -16.81 -19.01
N LEU A 726 -13.51 -15.78 -19.86
CA LEU A 726 -13.19 -15.86 -21.28
C LEU A 726 -11.69 -15.83 -21.57
N ARG A 727 -10.85 -15.31 -20.67
CA ARG A 727 -9.40 -15.13 -20.86
C ARG A 727 -9.05 -14.36 -22.14
N ILE A 728 -9.74 -13.24 -22.36
CA ILE A 728 -9.64 -12.42 -23.59
C ILE A 728 -8.19 -12.06 -23.94
N GLU A 729 -7.33 -11.86 -22.94
CA GLU A 729 -5.90 -11.54 -23.14
C GLU A 729 -5.09 -12.66 -23.83
N GLU A 730 -5.55 -13.92 -23.80
CA GLU A 730 -4.93 -15.03 -24.55
C GLU A 730 -5.15 -14.90 -26.07
N PHE A 731 -6.20 -14.17 -26.49
CA PHE A 731 -6.59 -14.04 -27.89
C PHE A 731 -6.15 -12.72 -28.54
N LYS A 732 -5.51 -11.84 -27.78
CA LYS A 732 -4.85 -10.66 -28.33
C LYS A 732 -3.55 -11.10 -29.03
N PRO A 733 -3.34 -10.74 -30.31
CA PRO A 733 -2.06 -10.94 -30.97
C PRO A 733 -0.92 -10.31 -30.16
N LYS A 734 0.21 -11.00 -30.02
CA LYS A 734 1.40 -10.50 -29.33
C LYS A 734 2.59 -10.61 -30.26
N THR A 735 2.89 -9.56 -31.02
CA THR A 735 4.11 -9.53 -31.84
C THR A 735 5.33 -9.52 -30.91
N MET A 736 6.22 -10.51 -31.06
CA MET A 736 7.42 -10.58 -30.24
C MET A 736 8.28 -9.33 -30.46
N ALA A 737 8.84 -8.78 -29.38
CA ALA A 737 9.74 -7.63 -29.43
C ALA A 737 11.02 -7.90 -30.27
N GLY A 738 11.31 -9.12 -30.68
CA GLY A 738 12.40 -9.47 -31.61
C GLY A 738 12.00 -9.66 -33.07
N PHE A 739 10.70 -9.61 -33.42
CA PHE A 739 10.26 -9.77 -34.81
C PHE A 739 10.70 -8.57 -35.65
N VAL A 740 11.35 -8.86 -36.78
CA VAL A 740 11.77 -7.87 -37.78
C VAL A 740 11.09 -8.24 -39.10
N ARG A 741 10.26 -7.32 -39.61
CA ARG A 741 9.67 -7.47 -40.94
C ARG A 741 10.77 -7.31 -41.99
N ASN A 742 11.21 -8.44 -42.52
CA ASN A 742 12.26 -8.54 -43.53
C ASN A 742 11.69 -8.58 -44.95
N GLN A 743 12.57 -8.46 -45.94
CA GLN A 743 12.20 -8.44 -47.35
C GLN A 743 11.53 -9.76 -47.80
N LEU A 744 11.89 -10.88 -47.20
CA LEU A 744 11.25 -12.17 -47.48
C LEU A 744 9.76 -12.15 -47.08
N ILE A 745 9.44 -11.55 -45.93
CA ILE A 745 8.07 -11.38 -45.49
C ILE A 745 7.30 -10.50 -46.48
N ASP A 746 7.86 -9.37 -46.90
CA ASP A 746 7.17 -8.40 -47.77
C ASP A 746 7.00 -8.88 -49.21
N ASP A 747 8.03 -9.46 -49.82
CA ASP A 747 8.04 -9.81 -51.24
C ASP A 747 7.44 -11.20 -51.51
N VAL A 748 7.39 -12.05 -50.48
CA VAL A 748 7.00 -13.46 -50.62
C VAL A 748 5.80 -13.81 -49.75
N TYR A 749 5.90 -13.63 -48.44
CA TYR A 749 4.87 -14.19 -47.54
C TYR A 749 3.59 -13.35 -47.46
N LEU A 750 3.69 -12.03 -47.30
CA LEU A 750 2.52 -11.14 -47.24
C LEU A 750 1.69 -11.18 -48.52
N PRO A 751 2.24 -11.20 -49.75
CA PRO A 751 1.44 -11.34 -50.97
C PRO A 751 0.63 -12.64 -51.01
N LEU A 752 1.23 -13.76 -50.59
CA LEU A 752 0.57 -15.08 -50.58
C LEU A 752 -0.55 -15.13 -49.53
N ILE A 753 -0.27 -14.66 -48.32
CA ILE A 753 -1.25 -14.60 -47.23
C ILE A 753 -2.35 -13.60 -47.60
N GLY A 754 -1.99 -12.44 -48.13
CA GLY A 754 -2.92 -11.39 -48.57
C GLY A 754 -3.90 -11.89 -49.63
N ALA A 755 -3.42 -12.66 -50.61
CA ALA A 755 -4.27 -13.25 -51.64
C ALA A 755 -5.31 -14.23 -51.07
N ASN A 756 -4.92 -15.07 -50.11
CA ASN A 756 -5.86 -15.98 -49.46
C ASN A 756 -6.82 -15.25 -48.52
N LEU A 757 -6.33 -14.34 -47.67
CA LEU A 757 -7.18 -13.56 -46.77
C LEU A 757 -8.19 -12.70 -47.55
N ALA A 758 -7.78 -12.13 -48.68
CA ALA A 758 -8.70 -11.43 -49.59
C ALA A 758 -9.86 -12.32 -50.06
N LYS A 759 -9.64 -13.62 -50.27
CA LYS A 759 -10.72 -14.59 -50.58
C LYS A 759 -11.55 -14.93 -49.35
N GLN A 760 -10.95 -15.07 -48.16
CA GLN A 760 -11.69 -15.50 -46.96
C GLN A 760 -12.55 -14.40 -46.34
N ILE A 761 -12.01 -13.18 -46.20
CA ILE A 761 -12.63 -12.08 -45.46
C ILE A 761 -13.02 -10.89 -46.35
N GLY A 762 -12.71 -10.96 -47.64
CA GLY A 762 -12.97 -9.92 -48.65
C GLY A 762 -11.89 -8.85 -48.68
N ALA A 763 -11.52 -8.40 -49.89
CA ALA A 763 -10.63 -7.26 -50.12
C ALA A 763 -11.35 -6.14 -50.90
N GLY A 764 -10.93 -4.89 -50.68
CA GLY A 764 -11.50 -3.68 -51.29
C GLY A 764 -12.49 -2.90 -50.41
N SER A 765 -12.74 -1.63 -50.75
CA SER A 765 -13.71 -0.73 -50.12
C SER A 765 -14.81 -0.33 -51.13
N GLY A 766 -16.03 -0.10 -50.65
CA GLY A 766 -17.16 0.33 -51.49
C GLY A 766 -17.60 -0.72 -52.54
N GLU A 767 -17.88 -0.25 -53.77
CA GLU A 767 -18.41 -1.06 -54.90
C GLU A 767 -17.41 -2.11 -55.46
N GLY A 768 -16.12 -2.04 -55.11
CA GLY A 768 -15.09 -3.00 -55.52
C GLY A 768 -14.87 -4.17 -54.56
N ARG A 769 -15.70 -4.30 -53.52
CA ARG A 769 -15.55 -5.35 -52.49
C ARG A 769 -15.92 -6.72 -53.06
N ARG A 770 -14.99 -7.66 -53.00
CA ARG A 770 -15.20 -9.04 -53.41
C ARG A 770 -16.25 -9.72 -52.51
N THR A 771 -17.35 -10.24 -53.09
CA THR A 771 -18.48 -10.85 -52.36
C THR A 771 -18.43 -12.38 -52.31
N ASP A 772 -17.64 -13.03 -53.18
CA ASP A 772 -17.42 -14.48 -53.19
C ASP A 772 -16.37 -14.89 -52.15
N GLN A 773 -16.78 -14.93 -50.88
CA GLN A 773 -15.90 -15.34 -49.79
C GLN A 773 -15.76 -16.88 -49.72
N SER A 774 -14.53 -17.36 -49.81
CA SER A 774 -14.20 -18.80 -49.82
C SER A 774 -12.74 -19.04 -49.46
N GLY A 775 -12.38 -20.31 -49.27
CA GLY A 775 -11.01 -20.74 -49.07
C GLY A 775 -10.58 -20.82 -47.61
N MET A 776 -9.41 -21.41 -47.43
CA MET A 776 -8.70 -21.63 -46.17
C MET A 776 -7.20 -21.59 -46.46
N LEU A 777 -6.40 -21.00 -45.58
CA LEU A 777 -4.95 -20.99 -45.73
C LEU A 777 -4.36 -22.24 -45.07
N MET A 778 -3.48 -22.95 -45.77
CA MET A 778 -2.70 -24.04 -45.17
C MET A 778 -1.20 -23.81 -45.38
N LEU A 779 -0.46 -23.58 -44.30
CA LEU A 779 0.97 -23.32 -44.30
C LEU A 779 1.75 -24.57 -43.86
N ILE A 780 2.50 -25.17 -44.77
CA ILE A 780 3.38 -26.30 -44.47
C ILE A 780 4.82 -25.81 -44.53
N SER A 781 5.63 -26.06 -43.51
CA SER A 781 7.09 -25.87 -43.62
C SER A 781 7.83 -26.63 -42.54
N PRO A 782 9.15 -26.83 -42.64
CA PRO A 782 9.93 -27.34 -41.52
C PRO A 782 9.86 -26.42 -40.28
N PRO A 783 10.24 -26.92 -39.09
CA PRO A 783 10.41 -26.09 -37.90
C PRO A 783 11.41 -24.95 -38.14
N GLY A 784 11.17 -23.79 -37.51
CA GLY A 784 12.08 -22.63 -37.58
C GLY A 784 11.78 -21.57 -38.66
N TYR A 785 10.81 -21.80 -39.54
CA TYR A 785 10.39 -20.83 -40.58
C TYR A 785 9.38 -19.76 -40.08
N GLY A 786 9.10 -19.70 -38.78
CA GLY A 786 8.32 -18.61 -38.17
C GLY A 786 6.83 -18.54 -38.52
N LYS A 787 6.19 -19.66 -38.92
CA LYS A 787 4.76 -19.72 -39.31
C LYS A 787 3.82 -19.06 -38.30
N THR A 788 3.94 -19.44 -37.03
CA THR A 788 3.11 -18.93 -35.93
C THR A 788 3.33 -17.44 -35.70
N THR A 789 4.59 -17.00 -35.63
CA THR A 789 4.95 -15.58 -35.47
C THR A 789 4.44 -14.71 -36.63
N LEU A 790 4.48 -15.24 -37.86
CA LEU A 790 3.98 -14.53 -39.04
C LEU A 790 2.45 -14.36 -38.99
N MET A 791 1.70 -15.40 -38.61
CA MET A 791 0.25 -15.28 -38.49
C MET A 791 -0.18 -14.38 -37.33
N GLU A 792 0.59 -14.38 -36.24
CA GLU A 792 0.42 -13.42 -35.14
C GLU A 792 0.59 -11.98 -35.60
N TYR A 793 1.65 -11.71 -36.35
CA TYR A 793 1.90 -10.40 -36.95
C TYR A 793 0.76 -9.95 -37.86
N VAL A 794 0.28 -10.85 -38.73
CA VAL A 794 -0.83 -10.56 -39.64
C VAL A 794 -2.12 -10.26 -38.86
N ALA A 795 -2.43 -11.02 -37.82
CA ALA A 795 -3.60 -10.77 -36.97
C ALA A 795 -3.53 -9.42 -36.26
N ASP A 796 -2.36 -9.08 -35.70
CA ASP A 796 -2.10 -7.79 -35.05
C ASP A 796 -2.36 -6.63 -36.01
N ARG A 797 -1.75 -6.67 -37.20
CA ARG A 797 -1.89 -5.61 -38.21
C ARG A 797 -3.31 -5.46 -38.73
N LEU A 798 -4.09 -6.54 -38.81
CA LEU A 798 -5.50 -6.49 -39.22
C LEU A 798 -6.46 -6.15 -38.08
N GLY A 799 -5.98 -6.09 -36.84
CA GLY A 799 -6.79 -5.89 -35.63
C GLY A 799 -7.77 -7.03 -35.37
N MET A 800 -7.40 -8.26 -35.74
CA MET A 800 -8.26 -9.45 -35.63
C MET A 800 -8.01 -10.19 -34.32
N LEU A 801 -9.07 -10.74 -33.74
CA LEU A 801 -9.01 -11.69 -32.64
C LEU A 801 -8.26 -12.94 -33.10
N LEU A 802 -7.14 -13.28 -32.46
CA LEU A 802 -6.36 -14.45 -32.83
C LEU A 802 -6.65 -15.61 -31.90
N VAL A 803 -7.39 -16.60 -32.39
CA VAL A 803 -7.68 -17.82 -31.64
C VAL A 803 -6.70 -18.90 -32.06
N LYS A 804 -5.67 -19.11 -31.24
CA LYS A 804 -4.67 -20.17 -31.47
C LYS A 804 -5.12 -21.47 -30.84
N VAL A 805 -5.13 -22.51 -31.66
CA VAL A 805 -5.49 -23.86 -31.27
C VAL A 805 -4.25 -24.75 -31.44
N ASN A 806 -3.85 -25.40 -30.35
CA ASN A 806 -2.64 -26.22 -30.34
C ASN A 806 -2.95 -27.66 -30.80
N GLY A 807 -2.41 -28.06 -31.95
CA GLY A 807 -2.59 -29.39 -32.53
C GLY A 807 -2.16 -30.55 -31.61
N PRO A 808 -0.95 -30.51 -31.02
CA PRO A 808 -0.52 -31.52 -30.04
C PRO A 808 -1.46 -31.69 -28.85
N ALA A 809 -2.02 -30.60 -28.34
CA ALA A 809 -2.97 -30.60 -27.24
C ALA A 809 -4.35 -31.18 -27.62
N LEU A 810 -4.80 -30.97 -28.86
CA LEU A 810 -5.97 -31.67 -29.40
C LEU A 810 -5.70 -33.18 -29.54
N GLY A 811 -4.52 -33.54 -30.03
CA GLY A 811 -4.10 -34.93 -30.25
C GLY A 811 -4.90 -35.67 -31.33
N HIS A 812 -4.54 -36.93 -31.53
CA HIS A 812 -5.15 -37.78 -32.56
C HIS A 812 -6.47 -38.45 -32.14
N GLU A 813 -6.87 -38.36 -30.87
CA GLU A 813 -8.12 -38.98 -30.38
C GLU A 813 -9.33 -38.04 -30.47
N THR A 814 -9.09 -36.73 -30.66
CA THR A 814 -10.17 -35.75 -30.78
C THR A 814 -10.73 -35.74 -32.22
N THR A 815 -11.97 -36.21 -32.41
CA THR A 815 -12.64 -36.30 -33.72
C THR A 815 -13.82 -35.33 -33.89
N SER A 816 -14.29 -34.74 -32.79
CA SER A 816 -15.47 -33.88 -32.70
C SER A 816 -15.10 -32.46 -32.27
N VAL A 817 -15.98 -31.51 -32.59
CA VAL A 817 -15.91 -30.11 -32.10
C VAL A 817 -16.82 -29.88 -30.88
N ASP A 818 -17.40 -30.95 -30.33
CA ASP A 818 -18.09 -30.92 -29.05
C ASP A 818 -17.07 -31.06 -27.90
N PRO A 819 -16.98 -30.08 -26.97
CA PRO A 819 -16.12 -30.19 -25.79
C PRO A 819 -16.42 -31.40 -24.89
N ALA A 820 -17.64 -31.94 -24.91
CA ALA A 820 -18.04 -33.11 -24.12
C ALA A 820 -17.44 -34.42 -24.67
N ASP A 821 -17.14 -34.48 -25.97
CA ASP A 821 -16.55 -35.63 -26.65
C ASP A 821 -15.01 -35.65 -26.57
N ALA A 822 -14.39 -34.60 -26.00
CA ALA A 822 -12.95 -34.47 -25.95
C ALA A 822 -12.32 -35.49 -24.95
N PRO A 823 -11.21 -36.15 -25.31
CA PRO A 823 -10.64 -37.27 -24.55
C PRO A 823 -10.04 -36.86 -23.20
N ASN A 824 -9.63 -35.61 -23.05
CA ASN A 824 -9.02 -35.09 -21.83
C ASN A 824 -9.25 -33.58 -21.68
N ALA A 825 -8.90 -33.04 -20.52
CA ALA A 825 -9.13 -31.62 -20.19
C ALA A 825 -8.37 -30.66 -21.12
N THR A 826 -7.18 -31.03 -21.60
CA THR A 826 -6.37 -30.21 -22.51
C THR A 826 -7.01 -30.12 -23.89
N ALA A 827 -7.38 -31.25 -24.49
CA ALA A 827 -8.10 -31.31 -25.75
C ALA A 827 -9.45 -30.57 -25.66
N ARG A 828 -10.16 -30.72 -24.54
CA ARG A 828 -11.41 -29.99 -24.27
C ARG A 828 -11.22 -28.48 -24.31
N ALA A 829 -10.15 -27.97 -23.70
CA ALA A 829 -9.85 -26.53 -23.71
C ALA A 829 -9.58 -26.02 -25.13
N GLU A 830 -8.87 -26.78 -25.96
CA GLU A 830 -8.62 -26.43 -27.37
C GLU A 830 -9.89 -26.46 -28.22
N VAL A 831 -10.79 -27.43 -27.99
CA VAL A 831 -12.12 -27.47 -28.62
C VAL A 831 -13.00 -26.29 -28.17
N GLN A 832 -12.91 -25.89 -26.90
CA GLN A 832 -13.61 -24.69 -26.40
C GLN A 832 -13.10 -23.41 -27.09
N LYS A 833 -11.80 -23.30 -27.38
CA LYS A 833 -11.26 -22.18 -28.17
C LYS A 833 -11.84 -22.15 -29.58
N ILE A 834 -11.94 -23.30 -30.27
CA ILE A 834 -12.59 -23.39 -31.58
C ILE A 834 -14.04 -22.87 -31.50
N ASN A 835 -14.81 -23.34 -30.52
CA ASN A 835 -16.19 -22.89 -30.35
C ASN A 835 -16.30 -21.40 -29.97
N PHE A 836 -15.36 -20.87 -29.18
CA PHE A 836 -15.30 -19.44 -28.87
C PHE A 836 -15.01 -18.59 -30.11
N ALA A 837 -14.12 -19.04 -31.00
CA ALA A 837 -13.90 -18.38 -32.28
C ALA A 837 -15.20 -18.31 -33.10
N LEU A 838 -15.90 -19.45 -33.21
CA LEU A 838 -17.17 -19.53 -33.93
C LEU A 838 -18.24 -18.61 -33.32
N GLU A 839 -18.36 -18.56 -32.00
CA GLU A 839 -19.29 -17.67 -31.28
C GLU A 839 -18.92 -16.18 -31.47
N CYS A 840 -17.63 -15.85 -31.58
CA CYS A 840 -17.20 -14.50 -31.93
C CYS A 840 -17.59 -14.12 -33.37
N GLY A 841 -17.64 -15.08 -34.30
CA GLY A 841 -18.25 -14.96 -35.64
C GLY A 841 -17.56 -14.04 -36.65
N SER A 842 -17.16 -12.84 -36.25
CA SER A 842 -16.54 -11.81 -37.10
C SER A 842 -15.30 -11.23 -36.45
N ASN A 843 -14.39 -10.76 -37.29
CA ASN A 843 -13.08 -10.22 -36.94
C ASN A 843 -12.19 -11.24 -36.20
N VAL A 844 -12.23 -12.50 -36.62
CA VAL A 844 -11.50 -13.62 -36.01
C VAL A 844 -10.55 -14.28 -37.01
N LEU A 845 -9.30 -14.51 -36.61
CA LEU A 845 -8.38 -15.44 -37.26
C LEU A 845 -8.27 -16.69 -36.38
N LEU A 846 -8.88 -17.78 -36.83
CA LEU A 846 -8.75 -19.10 -36.21
C LEU A 846 -7.50 -19.79 -36.76
N TYR A 847 -6.49 -19.94 -35.91
CA TYR A 847 -5.18 -20.49 -36.26
C TYR A 847 -5.00 -21.86 -35.60
N LEU A 848 -5.01 -22.94 -36.39
CA LEU A 848 -4.70 -24.29 -35.93
C LEU A 848 -3.22 -24.56 -36.18
N ASP A 849 -2.43 -24.64 -35.12
CA ASP A 849 -1.00 -24.89 -35.21
C ASP A 849 -0.69 -26.39 -35.13
N ASP A 850 0.42 -26.80 -35.73
CA ASP A 850 0.93 -28.17 -35.68
C ASP A 850 -0.14 -29.25 -36.01
N ILE A 851 -0.89 -29.05 -37.10
CA ILE A 851 -1.98 -29.94 -37.53
C ILE A 851 -1.56 -31.40 -37.75
N GLN A 852 -0.26 -31.67 -37.92
CA GLN A 852 0.27 -33.02 -38.06
C GLN A 852 0.02 -33.92 -36.83
N HIS A 853 -0.32 -33.33 -35.67
CA HIS A 853 -0.66 -34.06 -34.44
C HIS A 853 -2.18 -34.20 -34.21
N THR A 854 -3.01 -33.73 -35.15
CA THR A 854 -4.47 -33.76 -35.03
C THR A 854 -5.08 -34.97 -35.75
N ASN A 855 -6.32 -35.30 -35.42
CA ASN A 855 -7.07 -36.33 -36.14
C ASN A 855 -7.57 -35.80 -37.51
N PRO A 856 -7.38 -36.55 -38.62
CA PRO A 856 -7.95 -36.22 -39.93
C PRO A 856 -9.46 -35.96 -39.95
N GLU A 857 -10.24 -36.66 -39.13
CA GLU A 857 -11.70 -36.51 -39.01
C GLU A 857 -12.09 -35.16 -38.41
N LEU A 858 -11.33 -34.67 -37.44
CA LEU A 858 -11.51 -33.32 -36.89
C LEU A 858 -11.23 -32.25 -37.95
N LEU A 859 -10.13 -32.40 -38.71
CA LEU A 859 -9.79 -31.48 -39.79
C LEU A 859 -10.87 -31.42 -40.88
N GLN A 860 -11.56 -32.53 -41.15
CA GLN A 860 -12.66 -32.57 -42.11
C GLN A 860 -13.85 -31.68 -41.70
N LYS A 861 -14.06 -31.42 -40.41
CA LYS A 861 -15.14 -30.54 -39.93
C LYS A 861 -15.00 -29.09 -40.43
N PHE A 862 -13.78 -28.68 -40.78
CA PHE A 862 -13.49 -27.33 -41.29
C PHE A 862 -13.67 -27.19 -42.81
N ILE A 863 -13.89 -28.29 -43.55
CA ILE A 863 -14.04 -28.27 -45.01
C ILE A 863 -15.17 -27.35 -45.46
N SER A 864 -16.26 -27.30 -44.70
CA SER A 864 -17.42 -26.45 -45.00
C SER A 864 -17.11 -24.94 -44.90
N LEU A 865 -16.01 -24.57 -44.24
CA LEU A 865 -15.50 -23.20 -44.22
C LEU A 865 -14.67 -22.86 -45.46
N CYS A 866 -14.13 -23.84 -46.18
CA CYS A 866 -13.46 -23.61 -47.47
C CYS A 866 -14.45 -23.25 -48.57
N ASP A 867 -15.69 -23.74 -48.49
CA ASP A 867 -16.71 -23.54 -49.52
C ASP A 867 -17.44 -22.19 -49.34
N ALA A 868 -18.13 -21.73 -50.39
CA ALA A 868 -18.90 -20.47 -50.38
C ALA A 868 -20.05 -20.44 -49.35
N GLN A 869 -20.46 -21.60 -48.81
CA GLN A 869 -21.48 -21.66 -47.76
C GLN A 869 -20.97 -21.15 -46.41
N ARG A 870 -19.68 -21.37 -46.09
CA ARG A 870 -19.03 -20.98 -44.83
C ARG A 870 -19.87 -21.25 -43.58
N LYS A 871 -20.43 -22.46 -43.47
CA LYS A 871 -21.21 -22.90 -42.29
C LYS A 871 -20.47 -23.98 -41.52
N MET A 872 -20.51 -23.95 -40.19
CA MET A 872 -19.90 -24.97 -39.36
C MET A 872 -20.74 -25.21 -38.10
N GLU A 873 -20.86 -26.46 -37.70
CA GLU A 873 -21.48 -26.82 -36.42
C GLU A 873 -20.49 -26.59 -35.28
N GLY A 874 -21.00 -26.19 -34.12
CA GLY A 874 -20.22 -26.11 -32.88
C GLY A 874 -21.13 -26.16 -31.65
N VAL A 875 -20.52 -26.13 -30.47
CA VAL A 875 -21.22 -26.24 -29.19
C VAL A 875 -20.80 -25.09 -28.28
N TRP A 876 -21.77 -24.30 -27.82
CA TRP A 876 -21.54 -23.19 -26.89
C TRP A 876 -22.47 -23.31 -25.68
N ASN A 877 -21.89 -23.24 -24.47
CA ASN A 877 -22.62 -23.43 -23.19
C ASN A 877 -23.55 -24.67 -23.18
N GLY A 878 -23.06 -25.79 -23.72
CA GLY A 878 -23.79 -27.06 -23.76
C GLY A 878 -24.94 -27.12 -24.79
N ARG A 879 -25.07 -26.13 -25.68
CA ARG A 879 -26.05 -26.11 -26.77
C ARG A 879 -25.38 -26.15 -28.12
N THR A 880 -25.80 -27.08 -28.98
CA THR A 880 -25.36 -27.17 -30.38
C THR A 880 -25.90 -26.00 -31.19
N ARG A 881 -25.06 -25.42 -32.04
CA ARG A 881 -25.38 -24.29 -32.92
C ARG A 881 -24.71 -24.46 -34.28
N THR A 882 -25.43 -24.07 -35.33
CA THR A 882 -24.86 -23.90 -36.68
C THR A 882 -24.45 -22.44 -36.86
N TYR A 883 -23.16 -22.18 -37.06
CA TYR A 883 -22.63 -20.84 -37.32
C TYR A 883 -22.60 -20.54 -38.82
N ASP A 884 -23.24 -19.45 -39.25
CA ASP A 884 -23.16 -18.92 -40.63
C ASP A 884 -22.14 -17.77 -40.67
N LEU A 885 -20.96 -18.04 -41.23
CA LEU A 885 -19.83 -17.12 -41.28
C LEU A 885 -19.66 -16.47 -42.65
N ARG A 886 -20.65 -16.62 -43.54
CA ARG A 886 -20.66 -16.00 -44.86
C ARG A 886 -20.80 -14.48 -44.75
N GLY A 887 -19.97 -13.75 -45.47
CA GLY A 887 -19.90 -12.29 -45.40
C GLY A 887 -19.14 -11.76 -44.18
N LYS A 888 -18.81 -12.62 -43.21
CA LYS A 888 -18.14 -12.23 -41.96
C LYS A 888 -16.62 -12.15 -42.15
N ARG A 889 -15.95 -11.34 -41.33
CA ARG A 889 -14.48 -11.27 -41.30
C ARG A 889 -13.90 -12.42 -40.47
N PHE A 890 -14.17 -13.65 -40.88
CA PHE A 890 -13.68 -14.87 -40.21
C PHE A 890 -12.69 -15.57 -41.13
N ALA A 891 -11.44 -15.72 -40.71
CA ALA A 891 -10.39 -16.40 -41.45
C ALA A 891 -9.95 -17.67 -40.72
N VAL A 892 -9.64 -18.72 -41.46
CA VAL A 892 -9.05 -19.96 -40.95
C VAL A 892 -7.68 -20.16 -41.58
N CYS A 893 -6.68 -20.40 -40.72
CA CYS A 893 -5.33 -20.77 -41.12
C CYS A 893 -4.92 -22.03 -40.38
N MET A 894 -4.45 -23.03 -41.12
CA MET A 894 -3.88 -24.26 -40.58
C MET A 894 -2.39 -24.26 -40.86
N ALA A 895 -1.57 -24.56 -39.85
CA ALA A 895 -0.14 -24.67 -40.00
C ALA A 895 0.35 -26.05 -39.56
N GLY A 896 1.35 -26.59 -40.26
CA GLY A 896 1.92 -27.87 -39.89
C GLY A 896 3.29 -28.13 -40.49
N ASN A 897 3.84 -29.27 -40.11
CA ASN A 897 5.13 -29.76 -40.61
C ASN A 897 4.91 -30.89 -41.64
N PRO A 898 5.80 -31.01 -42.64
CA PRO A 898 5.66 -32.05 -43.67
C PRO A 898 5.86 -33.48 -43.14
N TYR A 899 6.45 -33.63 -41.95
CA TYR A 899 6.71 -34.90 -41.28
C TYR A 899 6.16 -34.90 -39.86
N THR A 900 5.73 -36.07 -39.38
CA THR A 900 5.29 -36.31 -38.00
C THR A 900 6.49 -36.58 -37.07
N GLU A 901 6.27 -36.62 -35.75
CA GLU A 901 7.29 -37.00 -34.75
C GLU A 901 7.96 -38.35 -35.04
N ALA A 902 7.21 -39.29 -35.62
CA ALA A 902 7.72 -40.60 -36.02
C ALA A 902 8.51 -40.58 -37.35
N GLY A 903 8.78 -39.40 -37.92
CA GLY A 903 9.48 -39.22 -39.21
C GLY A 903 8.66 -39.64 -40.43
N GLN A 904 7.37 -39.96 -40.27
CA GLN A 904 6.48 -40.33 -41.36
C GLN A 904 5.98 -39.08 -42.07
N ARG A 905 5.73 -39.17 -43.38
CA ARG A 905 5.10 -38.06 -44.13
C ARG A 905 3.69 -37.84 -43.60
N PHE A 906 3.39 -36.61 -43.18
CA PHE A 906 2.05 -36.24 -42.79
C PHE A 906 1.14 -36.25 -44.04
N ARG A 907 0.00 -36.94 -43.95
CA ARG A 907 -0.99 -37.02 -45.03
C ARG A 907 -2.18 -36.13 -44.71
N ILE A 908 -2.31 -35.04 -45.44
CA ILE A 908 -3.47 -34.16 -45.39
C ILE A 908 -4.64 -34.86 -46.11
N PRO A 909 -5.87 -34.84 -45.58
CA PRO A 909 -7.02 -35.41 -46.27
C PRO A 909 -7.21 -34.79 -47.66
N ASP A 910 -7.38 -35.62 -48.70
CA ASP A 910 -7.48 -35.17 -50.09
C ASP A 910 -8.61 -34.13 -50.29
N MET A 911 -9.74 -34.31 -49.60
CA MET A 911 -10.86 -33.37 -49.66
C MET A 911 -10.51 -31.97 -49.11
N LEU A 912 -9.61 -31.90 -48.13
CA LEU A 912 -9.15 -30.64 -47.54
C LEU A 912 -8.04 -30.02 -48.40
N ALA A 913 -7.07 -30.82 -48.86
CA ALA A 913 -5.96 -30.35 -49.69
C ALA A 913 -6.43 -29.74 -51.03
N ASN A 914 -7.49 -30.28 -51.63
CA ASN A 914 -8.05 -29.77 -52.90
C ASN A 914 -8.85 -28.47 -52.75
N ARG A 915 -9.21 -28.07 -51.52
CA ARG A 915 -10.06 -26.90 -51.24
C ARG A 915 -9.35 -25.79 -50.47
N ALA A 916 -8.28 -26.13 -49.74
CA ALA A 916 -7.41 -25.16 -49.09
C ALA A 916 -6.35 -24.64 -50.07
N ASP A 917 -5.95 -23.37 -49.92
CA ASP A 917 -4.76 -22.84 -50.58
C ASP A 917 -3.54 -23.32 -49.78
N VAL A 918 -2.94 -24.44 -50.22
CA VAL A 918 -1.78 -25.06 -49.56
C VAL A 918 -0.48 -24.44 -50.06
N TRP A 919 0.29 -23.86 -49.14
CA TRP A 919 1.61 -23.28 -49.41
C TRP A 919 2.69 -23.98 -48.61
N ASN A 920 3.68 -24.56 -49.30
CA ASN A 920 4.91 -25.02 -48.67
C ASN A 920 5.92 -23.87 -48.64
N LEU A 921 6.16 -23.27 -47.46
CA LEU A 921 7.07 -22.11 -47.37
C LEU A 921 8.51 -22.47 -47.76
N GLY A 922 8.91 -23.74 -47.69
CA GLY A 922 10.23 -24.18 -48.16
C GLY A 922 10.34 -24.19 -49.69
N ASP A 923 9.31 -24.67 -50.39
CA ASP A 923 9.31 -24.78 -51.85
C ASP A 923 9.12 -23.40 -52.52
N VAL A 924 8.36 -22.52 -51.88
CA VAL A 924 8.10 -21.13 -52.33
C VAL A 924 9.39 -20.29 -52.40
N LEU A 925 10.46 -20.70 -51.71
CA LEU A 925 11.76 -20.06 -51.76
C LEU A 925 12.60 -20.45 -52.98
N SER A 926 12.20 -21.48 -53.74
CA SER A 926 12.94 -21.92 -54.93
C SER A 926 13.00 -20.80 -55.97
N GLY A 927 14.21 -20.32 -56.29
CA GLY A 927 14.44 -19.17 -57.17
C GLY A 927 14.42 -17.80 -56.47
N ARG A 928 14.30 -17.75 -55.14
CA ARG A 928 14.38 -16.55 -54.29
C ARG A 928 15.48 -16.66 -53.21
N ASP A 929 16.51 -17.47 -53.47
CA ASP A 929 17.59 -17.77 -52.51
C ASP A 929 18.32 -16.51 -52.00
N GLN A 930 18.47 -15.50 -52.86
CA GLN A 930 19.11 -14.23 -52.49
C GLN A 930 18.28 -13.43 -51.48
N VAL A 931 16.94 -13.40 -51.63
CA VAL A 931 16.03 -12.72 -50.69
C VAL A 931 16.01 -13.46 -49.36
N PHE A 932 16.03 -14.79 -49.38
CA PHE A 932 16.17 -15.60 -48.17
C PHE A 932 17.47 -15.31 -47.42
N ALA A 933 18.61 -15.27 -48.12
CA ALA A 933 19.90 -14.93 -47.52
C ALA A 933 19.94 -13.51 -46.94
N GLN A 934 19.35 -12.53 -47.63
CA GLN A 934 19.23 -11.15 -47.14
C GLN A 934 18.36 -11.06 -45.89
N SER A 935 17.27 -11.83 -45.81
CA SER A 935 16.42 -11.86 -44.61
C SER A 935 17.17 -12.28 -43.34
N TYR A 936 18.20 -13.13 -43.47
CA TYR A 936 19.07 -13.51 -42.35
C TYR A 936 19.89 -12.32 -41.83
N ILE A 937 20.41 -11.48 -42.73
CA ILE A 937 21.15 -10.25 -42.38
C ILE A 937 20.21 -9.28 -41.68
N GLU A 938 19.00 -9.09 -42.20
CA GLU A 938 17.99 -8.19 -41.64
C GLU A 938 17.54 -8.62 -40.24
N ASN A 939 17.34 -9.94 -40.01
CA ASN A 939 17.03 -10.48 -38.68
C ASN A 939 18.21 -10.33 -37.70
N ALA A 940 19.45 -10.31 -38.18
CA ALA A 940 20.64 -10.15 -37.36
C ALA A 940 20.95 -8.69 -36.99
N LEU A 941 20.32 -7.70 -37.63
CA LEU A 941 20.60 -6.27 -37.40
C LEU A 941 20.49 -5.89 -35.92
N THR A 942 19.44 -6.37 -35.25
CA THR A 942 19.15 -6.09 -33.84
C THR A 942 20.12 -6.76 -32.87
N SER A 943 20.87 -7.78 -33.32
CA SER A 943 21.79 -8.56 -32.48
C SER A 943 23.19 -7.91 -32.36
N ASN A 944 23.49 -6.88 -33.15
CA ASN A 944 24.77 -6.18 -33.12
C ASN A 944 24.58 -4.70 -32.81
N LYS A 945 25.31 -4.18 -31.80
CA LYS A 945 25.17 -2.79 -31.32
C LYS A 945 25.40 -1.73 -32.41
N VAL A 946 26.24 -2.01 -33.41
CA VAL A 946 26.55 -1.09 -34.51
C VAL A 946 25.44 -1.05 -35.56
N THR A 947 24.87 -2.23 -35.89
CA THR A 947 23.81 -2.34 -36.90
C THR A 947 22.41 -2.20 -36.35
N ALA A 948 22.20 -2.33 -35.03
CA ALA A 948 20.90 -2.24 -34.38
C ALA A 948 20.13 -0.94 -34.69
N PRO A 949 20.78 0.24 -34.80
CA PRO A 949 20.08 1.45 -35.23
C PRO A 949 19.46 1.36 -36.63
N LEU A 950 20.00 0.52 -37.52
CA LEU A 950 19.47 0.34 -38.88
C LEU A 950 18.11 -0.37 -38.89
N ALA A 951 17.82 -1.21 -37.87
CA ALA A 951 16.54 -1.91 -37.77
C ALA A 951 15.34 -0.97 -37.52
N GLY A 952 15.59 0.25 -37.03
CA GLY A 952 14.57 1.29 -36.82
C GLY A 952 14.53 2.37 -37.91
N ARG A 953 15.41 2.29 -38.93
CA ARG A 953 15.48 3.23 -40.05
C ARG A 953 14.73 2.70 -41.28
N GLY A 954 14.60 3.53 -42.31
CA GLY A 954 14.03 3.13 -43.60
C GLY A 954 14.81 1.96 -44.21
N ARG A 955 14.11 0.92 -44.65
CA ARG A 955 14.72 -0.34 -45.13
C ARG A 955 15.54 -0.18 -46.42
N ALA A 956 15.28 0.87 -47.20
CA ALA A 956 16.07 1.23 -48.37
C ALA A 956 17.57 1.39 -48.05
N ASP A 957 17.91 1.91 -46.86
CA ASP A 957 19.30 2.13 -46.46
C ASP A 957 20.03 0.80 -46.24
N VAL A 958 19.37 -0.18 -45.63
CA VAL A 958 19.93 -1.53 -45.43
C VAL A 958 20.25 -2.19 -46.77
N GLN A 959 19.36 -2.05 -47.76
CA GLN A 959 19.57 -2.58 -49.11
C GLN A 959 20.75 -1.89 -49.82
N VAL A 960 20.87 -0.56 -49.69
CA VAL A 960 22.01 0.18 -50.25
C VAL A 960 23.32 -0.25 -49.58
N LEU A 961 23.35 -0.40 -48.25
CA LEU A 961 24.53 -0.85 -47.50
C LEU A 961 24.95 -2.28 -47.87
N ILE A 962 24.00 -3.20 -48.04
CA ILE A 962 24.29 -4.57 -48.50
C ILE A 962 24.90 -4.55 -49.91
N ARG A 963 24.34 -3.75 -50.84
CA ARG A 963 24.87 -3.62 -52.20
C ARG A 963 26.26 -2.97 -52.23
N LEU A 964 26.50 -1.94 -51.42
CA LEU A 964 27.82 -1.33 -51.24
C LEU A 964 28.84 -2.36 -50.73
N ALA A 965 28.47 -3.17 -49.72
CA ALA A 965 29.34 -4.20 -49.17
C ALA A 965 29.64 -5.34 -50.18
N GLN A 966 28.72 -5.61 -51.12
CA GLN A 966 28.90 -6.57 -52.20
C GLN A 966 29.72 -6.03 -53.39
N GLY A 967 30.09 -4.74 -53.36
CA GLY A 967 30.83 -4.10 -54.45
C GLY A 967 29.98 -3.83 -55.70
N ASP A 968 28.66 -3.64 -55.54
CA ASP A 968 27.78 -3.27 -56.64
C ASP A 968 28.15 -1.86 -57.17
N PRO A 969 28.58 -1.72 -58.44
CA PRO A 969 29.00 -0.44 -59.01
C PRO A 969 27.85 0.56 -59.18
N THR A 970 26.60 0.13 -59.01
CA THR A 970 25.40 0.98 -59.07
C THR A 970 24.94 1.48 -57.71
N ALA A 971 25.55 1.01 -56.61
CA ALA A 971 25.26 1.48 -55.27
C ALA A 971 26.16 2.66 -54.91
N ALA A 972 25.57 3.77 -54.47
CA ALA A 972 26.29 4.96 -54.05
C ALA A 972 25.91 5.33 -52.61
N PRO A 973 26.87 5.76 -51.76
CA PRO A 973 26.57 6.26 -50.41
C PRO A 973 25.55 7.41 -50.39
N ASP A 974 25.54 8.23 -51.44
CA ASP A 974 24.61 9.36 -51.60
C ASP A 974 23.14 8.92 -51.77
N ALA A 975 22.89 7.62 -52.00
CA ALA A 975 21.54 7.05 -52.09
C ALA A 975 20.96 6.66 -50.72
N LEU A 976 21.72 6.82 -49.62
CA LEU A 976 21.23 6.60 -48.26
C LEU A 976 20.31 7.77 -47.85
N ALA A 977 19.12 7.44 -47.36
CA ALA A 977 18.24 8.40 -46.71
C ALA A 977 18.82 8.91 -45.37
N HIS A 978 19.67 8.10 -44.73
CA HIS A 978 20.41 8.44 -43.51
C HIS A 978 21.92 8.18 -43.72
N PRO A 979 22.64 9.10 -44.39
CA PRO A 979 24.06 8.93 -44.72
C PRO A 979 25.01 8.89 -43.51
#